data_AF-A0A1I3LMH9-F1
#
_entry.id   AF-A0A1I3LMH9-F1
#
_cell.length_a   1.000
_cell.length_b   1.000
_cell.length_c   1.000
_cell.angle_alpha   90.00
_cell.angle_beta   90.00
_cell.angle_gamma   90.00
#
_symmetry.space_group_name_H-M   'P 1'
#
loop_
_entity.id
_entity.type
_entity.pdbx_description
1 polymer ?
#
loop_
_entity_poly.entity_id
_entity_poly.type
_entity_poly.pdbx_seq_one_letter_code
_entity_poly.pdbx_strand_id
1 'polypeptide(L)'
;MIFLQNENAKVFSLKEIAGWTTKDSGVSIPALQRGLVWSPQQTEFLWDSILRTFPIGGFVLSQNADGSFYLMDGQQRYNAIRTGFSELNEDNNIILWIDLKPTIEKKSTRLFFIKATTRNHPWGFKNDDECSVLNASERREALKAFGHEGENIFKTKINLLETFPIKSTFPIPFNFLLNATLDSAEDFADNIIQKINNLSAAWKKHFKWNERETVYDVSNILKTTFYPLIEEISKSHPYVIPCSILSQEAISTETERTNEMDKTNLEILFTRLNKGGTAISQEDLYYSAIKAYWENIKDIIDTLSEDKMPPQYLAMLFFRLALTVRDEKSTKFVGNLSIKQIRQYARDEQTKSYVENFIQNDALRIIDTVYDALSDIPKYLVMKIITRKREIFLLLMYFAYKKFDLNKWHVANLAMYLYWFSTDPTYTVNKLFECFKESEKDIKEQKINEAKQLLSQLVLEGRIINVYKPNELKIDTSSLKRPRTENAIDSFWNIVSDFKHNSFLILAEKDFINSHFPEYNPAHIKGWDKTNCPWDYDHIIPKSWSEYQLKSNPYKAIVDYWLWRIGNFAAIPFEENRSKNNRDDYGFYLKENNAEKLFFDKEITTVTSKLIANEDEARTFVKLTYNRTIRIYESCYNYISTWLPILSSEAEQRKSFFQSIQAELPGFQFFYVFGNKECIITSENDWNQKCLSLAFPVSNDVMVGLTWNIGQYNKTSYEIGYRKNYTQTHLNDLLKEKFMKVNILKDGSPMADWWYLCGIYDKDSITKQKCIELLRELCEYSKDFLLNDTV
;
A
#
# COMPACT_ATOMS: atom_id res chain seq x y z
N MET A 1 34.41 15.20 -35.66
CA MET A 1 34.06 14.57 -36.96
C MET A 1 34.75 13.20 -37.13
N ILE A 2 34.66 12.29 -36.13
CA ILE A 2 35.27 10.92 -36.16
C ILE A 2 34.21 9.80 -35.99
N PHE A 3 32.92 10.15 -35.83
CA PHE A 3 31.83 9.17 -35.66
C PHE A 3 31.18 8.69 -36.97
N LEU A 4 31.57 9.20 -38.14
CA LEU A 4 30.85 8.99 -39.40
C LEU A 4 31.17 7.67 -40.14
N GLN A 5 31.93 6.75 -39.53
CA GLN A 5 32.21 5.42 -40.12
C GLN A 5 31.98 4.26 -39.16
N ASN A 6 31.28 4.47 -38.04
CA ASN A 6 30.98 3.40 -37.10
C ASN A 6 29.52 2.96 -37.27
N GLU A 7 29.27 1.80 -37.87
CA GLU A 7 27.93 1.22 -38.07
C GLU A 7 27.16 1.04 -36.73
N ASN A 8 27.88 1.07 -35.60
CA ASN A 8 27.35 0.88 -34.25
C ASN A 8 27.03 2.18 -33.49
N ALA A 9 27.01 3.35 -34.14
CA ALA A 9 26.64 4.61 -33.49
C ALA A 9 25.87 5.55 -34.43
N LYS A 10 24.85 6.22 -33.88
CA LYS A 10 24.13 7.32 -34.52
C LYS A 10 24.17 8.56 -33.62
N VAL A 11 23.93 9.73 -34.20
CA VAL A 11 23.74 10.97 -33.45
C VAL A 11 22.38 11.52 -33.80
N PHE A 12 21.68 12.07 -32.81
CA PHE A 12 20.39 12.71 -33.00
C PHE A 12 20.39 14.06 -32.30
N SER A 13 19.78 15.05 -32.92
CA SER A 13 19.46 16.34 -32.33
C SER A 13 18.34 16.20 -31.30
N LEU A 14 18.21 17.21 -30.44
CA LEU A 14 17.12 17.28 -29.45
C LEU A 14 15.73 17.21 -30.11
N LYS A 15 15.56 17.87 -31.27
CA LYS A 15 14.30 17.90 -32.01
C LYS A 15 13.95 16.54 -32.63
N GLU A 16 14.94 15.83 -33.18
CA GLU A 16 14.74 14.46 -33.68
C GLU A 16 14.38 13.51 -32.53
N ILE A 17 15.07 13.62 -31.39
CA ILE A 17 14.78 12.81 -30.21
C ILE A 17 13.36 13.08 -29.72
N ALA A 18 12.95 14.35 -29.57
CA ALA A 18 11.58 14.68 -29.19
C ALA A 18 10.53 14.07 -30.16
N GLY A 19 10.89 13.94 -31.43
CA GLY A 19 10.10 13.34 -32.50
C GLY A 19 10.00 11.81 -32.49
N TRP A 20 10.72 11.06 -31.66
CA TRP A 20 10.71 9.57 -31.64
C TRP A 20 9.35 8.91 -31.31
N THR A 21 8.26 9.66 -31.14
CA THR A 21 6.90 9.12 -31.03
C THR A 21 6.07 9.24 -32.30
N THR A 22 6.56 9.95 -33.33
CA THR A 22 5.89 10.00 -34.62
C THR A 22 6.11 8.68 -35.37
N LYS A 23 5.11 8.26 -36.17
CA LYS A 23 5.16 7.01 -36.94
C LYS A 23 6.37 6.94 -37.88
N ASP A 24 6.87 8.10 -38.31
CA ASP A 24 7.94 8.23 -39.31
C ASP A 24 9.33 8.38 -38.69
N SER A 25 9.47 8.34 -37.36
CA SER A 25 10.75 8.64 -36.67
C SER A 25 11.81 7.54 -36.81
N GLY A 26 11.41 6.33 -37.23
CA GLY A 26 12.28 5.16 -37.26
C GLY A 26 12.74 4.66 -35.89
N VAL A 27 12.31 5.29 -34.78
CA VAL A 27 12.59 4.87 -33.40
C VAL A 27 11.27 4.63 -32.70
N SER A 28 11.10 3.42 -32.20
CA SER A 28 9.94 3.00 -31.44
C SER A 28 10.29 2.95 -29.96
N ILE A 29 9.42 3.54 -29.15
CA ILE A 29 9.60 3.58 -27.71
C ILE A 29 8.67 2.54 -27.11
N PRO A 30 9.22 1.49 -26.48
CA PRO A 30 8.40 0.50 -25.79
C PRO A 30 7.48 1.22 -24.81
N ALA A 31 6.17 1.01 -24.94
CA ALA A 31 5.16 1.62 -24.06
C ALA A 31 5.45 1.38 -22.57
N LEU A 32 6.23 0.33 -22.26
CA LEU A 32 6.88 0.02 -20.99
C LEU A 32 7.52 1.19 -20.27
N GLN A 33 8.19 2.03 -21.05
CA GLN A 33 9.12 3.04 -20.58
C GLN A 33 8.57 4.44 -20.85
N ARG A 34 7.36 4.56 -21.43
CA ARG A 34 6.61 5.82 -21.55
C ARG A 34 6.18 6.35 -20.18
N GLY A 35 5.88 5.47 -19.23
CA GLY A 35 5.56 5.82 -17.84
C GLY A 35 6.78 6.11 -16.96
N LEU A 36 8.01 5.87 -17.45
CA LEU A 36 9.22 6.17 -16.69
C LEU A 36 9.56 7.67 -16.81
N VAL A 37 8.92 8.47 -15.95
CA VAL A 37 9.20 9.91 -15.85
C VAL A 37 10.24 10.16 -14.76
N TRP A 38 11.16 11.09 -15.02
CA TRP A 38 12.06 11.63 -14.01
C TRP A 38 11.31 12.51 -13.01
N SER A 39 11.88 12.72 -11.83
CA SER A 39 11.33 13.74 -10.93
C SER A 39 11.47 15.12 -11.57
N PRO A 40 10.65 16.11 -11.16
CA PRO A 40 10.82 17.50 -11.56
C PRO A 40 12.27 17.98 -11.45
N GLN A 41 12.94 17.69 -10.32
CA GLN A 41 14.35 18.00 -10.09
C GLN A 41 15.28 17.48 -11.20
N GLN A 42 15.16 16.20 -11.55
CA GLN A 42 16.00 15.57 -12.57
C GLN A 42 15.71 16.16 -13.96
N THR A 43 14.45 16.47 -14.27
CA THR A 43 14.07 17.13 -15.52
C THR A 43 14.58 18.58 -15.61
N GLU A 44 14.47 19.36 -14.53
CA GLU A 44 15.00 20.73 -14.46
C GLU A 44 16.53 20.74 -14.67
N PHE A 45 17.27 19.85 -13.98
CA PHE A 45 18.72 19.75 -14.13
C PHE A 45 19.21 19.24 -15.49
N LEU A 46 18.47 18.33 -16.12
CA LEU A 46 18.79 17.89 -17.47
C LEU A 46 18.82 19.07 -18.43
N TRP A 47 17.75 19.88 -18.42
CA TRP A 47 17.63 21.00 -19.33
C TRP A 47 18.59 22.14 -19.01
N ASP A 48 18.87 22.41 -17.73
CA ASP A 48 19.96 23.34 -17.35
C ASP A 48 21.32 22.86 -17.89
N SER A 49 21.59 21.55 -17.85
CA SER A 49 22.83 20.99 -18.41
C SER A 49 22.91 21.12 -19.94
N ILE A 50 21.80 20.83 -20.64
CA ILE A 50 21.70 20.96 -22.11
C ILE A 50 21.90 22.41 -22.54
N LEU A 51 21.26 23.37 -21.86
CA LEU A 51 21.39 24.79 -22.18
C LEU A 51 22.79 25.34 -21.86
N ARG A 52 23.57 24.67 -21.01
CA ARG A 52 24.99 24.97 -20.81
C ARG A 52 25.91 24.27 -21.78
N THR A 53 25.37 23.54 -22.75
CA THR A 53 26.12 22.70 -23.70
C THR A 53 26.91 21.57 -23.04
N PHE A 54 26.60 21.22 -21.79
CA PHE A 54 27.24 20.09 -21.13
C PHE A 54 26.81 18.78 -21.78
N PRO A 55 27.73 17.84 -22.05
CA PRO A 55 27.35 16.56 -22.61
C PRO A 55 26.50 15.77 -21.62
N ILE A 56 25.38 15.22 -22.10
CA ILE A 56 24.56 14.29 -21.32
C ILE A 56 24.87 12.84 -21.71
N GLY A 57 24.46 11.90 -20.86
CA GLY A 57 24.54 10.48 -21.19
C GLY A 57 23.76 10.13 -22.46
N GLY A 58 24.39 9.36 -23.35
CA GLY A 58 23.80 8.91 -24.61
C GLY A 58 22.60 7.97 -24.45
N PHE A 59 22.02 7.58 -25.58
CA PHE A 59 20.97 6.54 -25.62
C PHE A 59 21.54 5.21 -26.11
N VAL A 60 20.85 4.12 -25.77
CA VAL A 60 21.12 2.81 -26.38
C VAL A 60 19.90 2.40 -27.19
N LEU A 61 20.12 2.09 -28.46
CA LEU A 61 19.10 1.68 -29.41
C LEU A 61 19.37 0.23 -29.82
N SER A 62 18.34 -0.62 -29.93
CA SER A 62 18.45 -1.93 -30.58
C SER A 62 17.82 -1.88 -31.96
N GLN A 63 18.51 -2.40 -32.96
CA GLN A 63 17.99 -2.42 -34.34
C GLN A 63 16.98 -3.56 -34.54
N ASN A 64 15.89 -3.24 -35.23
CA ASN A 64 14.82 -4.17 -35.63
C ASN A 64 15.07 -4.75 -37.01
N ALA A 65 14.37 -5.85 -37.33
CA ALA A 65 14.48 -6.54 -38.62
C ALA A 65 14.05 -5.65 -39.82
N ASP A 66 13.18 -4.68 -39.59
CA ASP A 66 12.73 -3.70 -40.58
C ASP A 66 13.64 -2.47 -40.70
N GLY A 67 14.75 -2.43 -39.95
CA GLY A 67 15.69 -1.30 -39.91
C GLY A 67 15.31 -0.16 -38.97
N SER A 68 14.15 -0.24 -38.30
CA SER A 68 13.79 0.67 -37.21
C SER A 68 14.59 0.37 -35.93
N PHE A 69 14.45 1.21 -34.91
CA PHE A 69 15.12 1.03 -33.62
C PHE A 69 14.12 0.91 -32.46
N TYR A 70 14.43 0.11 -31.45
CA TYR A 70 13.82 0.21 -30.12
C TYR A 70 14.76 0.95 -29.17
N LEU A 71 14.19 1.86 -28.37
CA LEU A 71 14.95 2.52 -27.31
C LEU A 71 15.14 1.58 -26.11
N MET A 72 16.40 1.29 -25.76
CA MET A 72 16.79 0.33 -24.71
C MET A 72 17.22 1.01 -23.41
N ASP A 73 17.95 2.12 -23.49
CA ASP A 73 18.34 2.97 -22.35
C ASP A 73 18.12 4.45 -22.66
N GLY A 74 17.81 5.22 -21.61
CA GLY A 74 17.67 6.66 -21.66
C GLY A 74 16.23 7.18 -21.70
N GLN A 75 15.20 6.34 -21.45
CA GLN A 75 13.81 6.82 -21.55
C GLN A 75 13.45 7.99 -20.65
N GLN A 76 14.02 8.08 -19.45
CA GLN A 76 13.76 9.21 -18.56
C GLN A 76 14.28 10.53 -19.17
N ARG A 77 15.46 10.49 -19.82
CA ARG A 77 16.03 11.60 -20.61
C ARG A 77 15.16 11.92 -21.82
N TYR A 78 14.74 10.89 -22.57
CA TYR A 78 13.84 11.05 -23.70
C TYR A 78 12.53 11.75 -23.30
N ASN A 79 11.86 11.28 -22.24
CA ASN A 79 10.59 11.85 -21.78
C ASN A 79 10.78 13.31 -21.36
N ALA A 80 11.87 13.64 -20.68
CA ALA A 80 12.23 15.01 -20.30
C ALA A 80 12.47 15.91 -21.53
N ILE A 81 13.20 15.41 -22.53
CA ILE A 81 13.45 16.12 -23.79
C ILE A 81 12.13 16.34 -24.55
N ARG A 82 11.34 15.28 -24.75
CA ARG A 82 10.02 15.36 -25.42
C ARG A 82 9.11 16.38 -24.75
N THR A 83 9.09 16.42 -23.42
CA THR A 83 8.25 17.35 -22.66
C THR A 83 8.62 18.80 -22.97
N GLY A 84 9.89 19.12 -23.19
CA GLY A 84 10.31 20.48 -23.55
C GLY A 84 9.80 20.95 -24.91
N PHE A 85 9.61 20.04 -25.88
CA PHE A 85 9.12 20.37 -27.22
C PHE A 85 7.60 20.21 -27.40
N SER A 86 6.91 19.64 -26.41
CA SER A 86 5.49 19.28 -26.54
C SER A 86 4.62 20.51 -26.72
N GLU A 87 3.62 20.42 -27.59
CA GLU A 87 2.60 21.46 -27.74
C GLU A 87 1.73 21.56 -26.48
N LEU A 88 1.27 22.79 -26.23
CA LEU A 88 0.45 23.10 -25.06
C LEU A 88 -1.03 22.87 -25.36
N ASN A 89 -1.69 22.04 -24.56
CA ASN A 89 -3.11 21.72 -24.62
C ASN A 89 -3.65 21.30 -23.24
N GLU A 90 -4.96 21.10 -23.14
CA GLU A 90 -5.64 20.78 -21.88
C GLU A 90 -5.31 19.38 -21.32
N ASP A 91 -4.73 18.51 -22.15
CA ASP A 91 -4.36 17.15 -21.78
C ASP A 91 -2.95 17.06 -21.17
N ASN A 92 -2.17 18.15 -21.18
CA ASN A 92 -0.84 18.15 -20.60
C ASN A 92 -0.89 17.78 -19.10
N ASN A 93 -0.09 16.78 -18.72
CA ASN A 93 0.12 16.38 -17.32
C ASN A 93 1.27 17.13 -16.64
N ILE A 94 2.12 17.75 -17.45
CA ILE A 94 3.31 18.51 -17.06
C ILE A 94 3.55 19.61 -18.09
N ILE A 95 3.94 20.80 -17.64
CA ILE A 95 4.44 21.89 -18.49
C ILE A 95 5.82 22.27 -17.97
N LEU A 96 6.80 22.38 -18.87
CA LEU A 96 8.11 22.95 -18.57
C LEU A 96 8.12 24.42 -18.92
N TRP A 97 8.70 25.21 -18.03
CA TRP A 97 8.81 26.66 -18.10
C TRP A 97 10.28 27.04 -18.04
N ILE A 98 10.63 28.19 -18.59
CA ILE A 98 11.94 28.81 -18.40
C ILE A 98 11.73 30.20 -17.82
N ASP A 99 12.38 30.47 -16.68
CA ASP A 99 12.41 31.80 -16.10
C ASP A 99 13.42 32.67 -16.86
N LEU A 100 12.93 33.71 -17.53
CA LEU A 100 13.76 34.63 -18.32
C LEU A 100 14.54 35.62 -17.44
N LYS A 101 14.10 35.82 -16.19
CA LYS A 101 14.71 36.78 -15.24
C LYS A 101 14.91 36.12 -13.87
N PRO A 102 15.57 34.95 -13.78
CA PRO A 102 15.61 34.19 -12.54
C PRO A 102 16.31 34.96 -11.42
N THR A 103 15.76 34.89 -10.22
CA THR A 103 16.46 35.38 -9.03
C THR A 103 17.51 34.34 -8.62
N ILE A 104 18.79 34.68 -8.73
CA ILE A 104 19.89 33.76 -8.40
C ILE A 104 19.90 33.50 -6.89
N GLU A 105 19.48 32.30 -6.47
CA GLU A 105 19.65 31.88 -5.08
C GLU A 105 21.13 31.62 -4.78
N LYS A 106 21.64 32.15 -3.65
CA LYS A 106 23.07 32.08 -3.26
C LYS A 106 23.66 30.66 -3.20
N LYS A 107 22.83 29.62 -3.21
CA LYS A 107 23.23 28.22 -3.06
C LYS A 107 22.78 27.31 -4.21
N SER A 108 22.14 27.84 -5.24
CA SER A 108 21.75 27.03 -6.39
C SER A 108 22.93 26.85 -7.34
N THR A 109 23.08 25.65 -7.87
CA THR A 109 24.05 25.36 -8.93
C THR A 109 23.55 25.76 -10.32
N ARG A 110 22.26 26.11 -10.48
CA ARG A 110 21.55 26.37 -11.75
C ARG A 110 21.89 27.73 -12.36
N LEU A 111 21.91 27.78 -13.70
CA LEU A 111 22.13 28.99 -14.51
C LEU A 111 20.86 29.31 -15.28
N PHE A 112 20.26 28.27 -15.88
CA PHE A 112 18.97 28.34 -16.52
C PHE A 112 17.92 27.69 -15.62
N PHE A 113 16.97 28.50 -15.14
CA PHE A 113 15.92 28.05 -14.24
C PHE A 113 14.76 27.49 -15.05
N ILE A 114 14.92 26.24 -15.46
CA ILE A 114 13.82 25.42 -15.97
C ILE A 114 12.95 25.03 -14.78
N LYS A 115 11.64 25.18 -14.91
CA LYS A 115 10.66 24.86 -13.85
C LYS A 115 9.59 23.92 -14.39
N ALA A 116 9.12 23.00 -13.56
CA ALA A 116 7.99 22.14 -13.91
C ALA A 116 6.72 22.52 -13.13
N THR A 117 5.57 22.57 -13.80
CA THR A 117 4.24 22.48 -13.19
C THR A 117 3.62 21.13 -13.55
N THR A 118 2.92 20.49 -12.61
CA THR A 118 2.29 19.17 -12.81
C THR A 118 0.86 19.18 -12.28
N ARG A 119 0.01 18.20 -12.64
CA ARG A 119 -1.37 18.12 -12.11
C ARG A 119 -1.43 18.15 -10.57
N ASN A 120 -0.46 17.55 -9.88
CA ASN A 120 -0.40 17.52 -8.41
C ASN A 120 0.30 18.75 -7.80
N HIS A 121 1.10 19.47 -8.60
CA HIS A 121 1.80 20.70 -8.22
C HIS A 121 1.62 21.76 -9.31
N PRO A 122 0.39 22.29 -9.50
CA PRO A 122 0.10 23.25 -10.57
C PRO A 122 0.88 24.56 -10.39
N TRP A 123 1.28 24.87 -9.16
CA TRP A 123 2.10 26.02 -8.78
C TRP A 123 3.62 25.81 -8.92
N GLY A 124 4.06 24.60 -9.28
CA GLY A 124 5.46 24.23 -9.41
C GLY A 124 6.19 23.99 -8.10
N PHE A 125 7.49 24.29 -8.06
CA PHE A 125 8.39 23.98 -6.94
C PHE A 125 9.22 25.20 -6.55
N LYS A 126 9.89 25.15 -5.39
CA LYS A 126 10.83 26.19 -4.96
C LYS A 126 12.02 26.30 -5.92
N ASN A 127 12.74 27.42 -5.83
CA ASN A 127 13.93 27.70 -6.65
C ASN A 127 15.22 27.09 -6.06
N ASP A 128 15.09 26.11 -5.18
CA ASP A 128 16.22 25.33 -4.70
C ASP A 128 16.55 24.17 -5.64
N ASP A 129 17.76 23.63 -5.46
CA ASP A 129 18.30 22.51 -6.23
C ASP A 129 17.54 21.19 -5.95
N GLU A 130 16.79 21.12 -4.85
CA GLU A 130 15.97 19.95 -4.47
C GLU A 130 14.57 19.96 -5.07
N CYS A 131 14.16 21.07 -5.71
CA CYS A 131 12.77 21.30 -6.13
C CYS A 131 11.79 21.05 -4.96
N SER A 132 12.08 21.62 -3.80
CA SER A 132 11.25 21.45 -2.61
C SER A 132 9.80 21.88 -2.90
N VAL A 133 8.85 21.10 -2.36
CA VAL A 133 7.42 21.40 -2.48
C VAL A 133 7.07 22.69 -1.73
N LEU A 134 6.13 23.46 -2.28
CA LEU A 134 5.58 24.65 -1.64
C LEU A 134 4.79 24.29 -0.38
N ASN A 135 4.89 25.13 0.66
CA ASN A 135 4.10 24.97 1.87
C ASN A 135 2.64 25.41 1.64
N ALA A 136 1.73 25.07 2.56
CA ALA A 136 0.30 25.32 2.40
C ALA A 136 -0.06 26.82 2.18
N SER A 137 0.69 27.75 2.78
CA SER A 137 0.45 29.19 2.55
C SER A 137 0.82 29.60 1.13
N GLU A 138 1.99 29.15 0.66
CA GLU A 138 2.48 29.45 -0.69
C GLU A 138 1.55 28.86 -1.76
N ARG A 139 0.97 27.67 -1.54
CA ARG A 139 -0.01 27.07 -2.44
C ARG A 139 -1.29 27.88 -2.54
N ARG A 140 -1.81 28.37 -1.41
CA ARG A 140 -3.00 29.24 -1.39
C ARG A 140 -2.77 30.55 -2.13
N GLU A 141 -1.61 31.17 -1.93
CA GLU A 141 -1.20 32.37 -2.66
C GLU A 141 -1.11 32.10 -4.17
N ALA A 142 -0.59 30.94 -4.57
CA ALA A 142 -0.53 30.54 -5.98
C ALA A 142 -1.93 30.37 -6.58
N LEU A 143 -2.82 29.63 -5.90
CA LEU A 143 -4.21 29.46 -6.35
C LEU A 143 -4.92 30.80 -6.51
N LYS A 144 -4.72 31.73 -5.57
CA LYS A 144 -5.22 33.09 -5.69
C LYS A 144 -4.67 33.82 -6.91
N ALA A 145 -3.38 33.67 -7.20
CA ALA A 145 -2.75 34.25 -8.38
C ALA A 145 -3.32 33.67 -9.70
N PHE A 146 -3.72 32.41 -9.70
CA PHE A 146 -4.34 31.73 -10.85
C PHE A 146 -5.82 32.09 -11.02
N GLY A 147 -6.47 32.64 -9.99
CA GLY A 147 -7.92 32.92 -9.98
C GLY A 147 -8.77 31.81 -9.38
N HIS A 148 -8.15 30.83 -8.72
CA HIS A 148 -8.78 29.66 -8.09
C HIS A 148 -8.76 29.76 -6.56
N GLU A 149 -8.97 30.96 -6.00
CA GLU A 149 -8.92 31.18 -4.54
C GLU A 149 -9.98 30.31 -3.82
N GLY A 150 -9.51 29.44 -2.91
CA GLY A 150 -10.37 28.55 -2.13
C GLY A 150 -10.76 27.25 -2.83
N GLU A 151 -10.31 27.00 -4.06
CA GLU A 151 -10.55 25.73 -4.74
C GLU A 151 -9.69 24.60 -4.17
N ASN A 152 -10.23 23.37 -4.21
CA ASN A 152 -9.50 22.15 -3.86
C ASN A 152 -9.13 21.41 -5.15
N ILE A 153 -7.83 21.30 -5.43
CA ILE A 153 -7.30 20.67 -6.67
C ILE A 153 -7.62 19.17 -6.79
N PHE A 154 -8.01 18.53 -5.69
CA PHE A 154 -8.43 17.13 -5.67
C PHE A 154 -9.95 16.97 -5.85
N LYS A 155 -10.68 18.08 -5.94
CA LYS A 155 -12.12 18.15 -6.19
C LYS A 155 -12.45 18.82 -7.52
N THR A 156 -11.64 19.81 -7.92
CA THR A 156 -11.76 20.52 -9.18
C THR A 156 -10.49 20.32 -10.00
N LYS A 157 -10.64 19.88 -11.26
CA LYS A 157 -9.52 19.77 -12.20
C LYS A 157 -9.09 21.17 -12.64
N ILE A 158 -7.92 21.61 -12.19
CA ILE A 158 -7.28 22.85 -12.67
C ILE A 158 -6.47 22.55 -13.93
N ASN A 159 -6.71 23.32 -14.99
CA ASN A 159 -5.96 23.20 -16.24
C ASN A 159 -4.57 23.83 -16.08
N LEU A 160 -3.50 23.10 -16.45
CA LEU A 160 -2.12 23.61 -16.31
C LEU A 160 -1.85 24.86 -17.17
N LEU A 161 -2.60 25.07 -18.25
CA LEU A 161 -2.50 26.27 -19.09
C LEU A 161 -2.91 27.56 -18.36
N GLU A 162 -3.69 27.44 -17.28
CA GLU A 162 -4.13 28.56 -16.44
C GLU A 162 -3.16 28.83 -15.29
N THR A 163 -2.16 27.96 -15.12
CA THR A 163 -1.22 27.95 -13.99
C THR A 163 0.19 28.31 -14.43
N PHE A 164 1.08 28.57 -13.47
CA PHE A 164 2.48 28.90 -13.74
C PHE A 164 3.33 28.69 -12.48
N PRO A 165 4.66 28.51 -12.60
CA PRO A 165 5.55 28.33 -11.46
C PRO A 165 5.63 29.62 -10.64
N ILE A 166 4.96 29.64 -9.49
CA ILE A 166 4.72 30.89 -8.72
C ILE A 166 5.99 31.48 -8.10
N LYS A 167 7.05 30.68 -7.98
CA LYS A 167 8.35 31.13 -7.45
C LYS A 167 9.27 31.71 -8.53
N SER A 168 8.88 31.66 -9.80
CA SER A 168 9.63 32.29 -10.88
C SER A 168 9.37 33.79 -10.96
N THR A 169 10.34 34.52 -11.48
CA THR A 169 10.28 35.96 -11.66
C THR A 169 9.59 36.32 -12.98
N PHE A 170 9.93 35.61 -14.07
CA PHE A 170 9.29 35.78 -15.36
C PHE A 170 9.32 34.46 -16.18
N PRO A 171 8.49 33.46 -15.84
CA PRO A 171 8.44 32.18 -16.52
C PRO A 171 7.62 32.22 -17.81
N ILE A 172 8.17 31.73 -18.91
CA ILE A 172 7.40 31.40 -20.12
C ILE A 172 7.45 29.90 -20.41
N PRO A 173 6.46 29.31 -21.08
CA PRO A 173 6.54 27.93 -21.50
C PRO A 173 7.80 27.68 -22.33
N PHE A 174 8.55 26.65 -21.96
CA PHE A 174 9.88 26.41 -22.51
C PHE A 174 9.84 26.01 -23.99
N ASN A 175 8.76 25.35 -24.42
CA ASN A 175 8.52 25.01 -25.81
C ASN A 175 8.43 26.26 -26.72
N PHE A 176 8.11 27.45 -26.17
CA PHE A 176 8.09 28.68 -26.96
C PHE A 176 9.47 29.02 -27.50
N LEU A 177 10.54 28.81 -26.72
CA LEU A 177 11.92 28.99 -27.16
C LEU A 177 12.34 27.91 -28.15
N LEU A 178 12.08 26.64 -27.81
CA LEU A 178 12.55 25.49 -28.59
C LEU A 178 11.87 25.38 -29.97
N ASN A 179 10.64 25.88 -30.10
CA ASN A 179 9.86 25.88 -31.35
C ASN A 179 9.82 27.27 -32.01
N ALA A 180 10.70 28.21 -31.64
CA ALA A 180 10.76 29.52 -32.28
C ALA A 180 11.50 29.48 -33.63
N THR A 181 11.19 30.46 -34.50
CA THR A 181 11.95 30.70 -35.73
C THR A 181 13.31 31.29 -35.39
N LEU A 182 14.33 30.94 -36.17
CA LEU A 182 15.73 31.33 -35.92
C LEU A 182 16.32 32.09 -37.12
N ASP A 183 15.50 32.87 -37.81
CA ASP A 183 15.91 33.59 -39.03
C ASP A 183 16.63 34.89 -38.69
N SER A 184 16.20 35.56 -37.62
CA SER A 184 16.87 36.69 -36.99
C SER A 184 16.51 36.78 -35.50
N ALA A 185 17.26 37.57 -34.73
CA ALA A 185 16.94 37.82 -33.32
C ALA A 185 15.57 38.51 -33.16
N GLU A 186 15.23 39.43 -34.07
CA GLU A 186 13.92 40.06 -34.18
C GLU A 186 12.80 39.04 -34.39
N ASP A 187 12.90 38.19 -35.42
CA ASP A 187 11.85 37.21 -35.74
C ASP A 187 11.66 36.19 -34.61
N PHE A 188 12.76 35.78 -33.97
CA PHE A 188 12.74 34.90 -32.80
C PHE A 188 11.95 35.53 -31.64
N ALA A 189 12.28 36.77 -31.29
CA ALA A 189 11.61 37.48 -30.21
C ALA A 189 10.12 37.72 -30.55
N ASP A 190 9.82 38.17 -31.77
CA ASP A 190 8.45 38.47 -32.19
C ASP A 190 7.57 37.20 -32.21
N ASN A 191 8.11 36.06 -32.65
CA ASN A 191 7.42 34.77 -32.61
C ASN A 191 7.03 34.38 -31.17
N ILE A 192 7.95 34.54 -30.22
CA ILE A 192 7.71 34.19 -28.82
C ILE A 192 6.74 35.19 -28.17
N ILE A 193 6.88 36.48 -28.44
CA ILE A 193 5.98 37.53 -27.94
C ILE A 193 4.54 37.26 -28.40
N GLN A 194 4.34 36.84 -29.65
CA GLN A 194 3.02 36.43 -30.14
C GLN A 194 2.44 35.25 -29.36
N LYS A 195 3.26 34.25 -29.01
CA LYS A 195 2.83 33.11 -28.17
C LYS A 195 2.51 33.55 -26.73
N ILE A 196 3.32 34.42 -26.12
CA ILE A 196 3.06 35.00 -24.79
C ILE A 196 1.73 35.75 -24.76
N ASN A 197 1.39 36.45 -25.85
CA ASN A 197 0.09 37.12 -25.99
C ASN A 197 -1.12 36.17 -25.92
N ASN A 198 -0.93 34.86 -26.07
CA ASN A 198 -1.99 33.86 -25.94
C ASN A 198 -2.04 33.19 -24.56
N LEU A 199 -1.13 33.52 -23.64
CA LEU A 199 -1.17 33.00 -22.27
C LEU A 199 -2.37 33.53 -21.47
N SER A 200 -2.68 32.84 -20.37
CA SER A 200 -3.83 33.12 -19.52
C SER A 200 -3.85 34.57 -18.99
N ALA A 201 -5.05 35.10 -18.75
CA ALA A 201 -5.21 36.43 -18.17
C ALA A 201 -4.55 36.54 -16.78
N ALA A 202 -4.59 35.46 -16.00
CA ALA A 202 -3.93 35.34 -14.71
C ALA A 202 -2.41 35.51 -14.83
N TRP A 203 -1.76 34.81 -15.78
CA TRP A 203 -0.33 34.94 -16.06
C TRP A 203 0.02 36.39 -16.45
N LYS A 204 -0.70 36.96 -17.42
CA LYS A 204 -0.45 38.33 -17.90
C LYS A 204 -0.56 39.37 -16.80
N LYS A 205 -1.56 39.22 -15.92
CA LYS A 205 -1.75 40.09 -14.76
C LYS A 205 -0.62 39.93 -13.75
N HIS A 206 -0.25 38.70 -13.40
CA HIS A 206 0.76 38.42 -12.39
C HIS A 206 2.14 38.96 -12.80
N PHE A 207 2.53 38.75 -14.07
CA PHE A 207 3.83 39.17 -14.60
C PHE A 207 3.79 40.52 -15.32
N LYS A 208 2.70 41.29 -15.17
CA LYS A 208 2.58 42.66 -15.70
C LYS A 208 2.85 42.78 -17.21
N TRP A 209 2.45 41.79 -17.98
CA TRP A 209 2.75 41.70 -19.42
C TRP A 209 2.20 42.87 -20.24
N ASN A 210 1.12 43.51 -19.79
CA ASN A 210 0.53 44.66 -20.48
C ASN A 210 1.33 45.97 -20.32
N GLU A 211 2.38 45.98 -19.48
CA GLU A 211 3.26 47.14 -19.30
C GLU A 211 4.32 47.18 -20.42
N ARG A 212 4.45 48.32 -21.11
CA ARG A 212 5.38 48.48 -22.25
C ARG A 212 6.84 48.18 -21.87
N GLU A 213 7.26 48.57 -20.67
CA GLU A 213 8.60 48.32 -20.15
C GLU A 213 8.88 46.81 -20.01
N THR A 214 7.91 46.05 -19.49
CA THR A 214 8.02 44.59 -19.37
C THR A 214 8.18 43.93 -20.73
N VAL A 215 7.39 44.31 -21.74
CA VAL A 215 7.49 43.75 -23.10
C VAL A 215 8.85 44.08 -23.72
N TYR A 216 9.32 45.33 -23.56
CA TYR A 216 10.61 45.78 -24.09
C TYR A 216 11.78 45.00 -23.46
N ASP A 217 11.78 44.88 -22.14
CA ASP A 217 12.80 44.11 -21.41
C ASP A 217 12.85 42.65 -21.84
N VAL A 218 11.68 42.00 -21.94
CA VAL A 218 11.58 40.60 -22.36
C VAL A 218 12.07 40.44 -23.79
N SER A 219 11.68 41.34 -24.70
CA SER A 219 12.18 41.35 -26.08
C SER A 219 13.71 41.45 -26.11
N ASN A 220 14.30 42.35 -25.33
CA ASN A 220 15.75 42.48 -25.25
C ASN A 220 16.41 41.19 -24.74
N ILE A 221 15.93 40.62 -23.63
CA ILE A 221 16.47 39.36 -23.08
C ILE A 221 16.39 38.22 -24.08
N LEU A 222 15.27 38.11 -24.79
CA LEU A 222 15.11 37.10 -25.84
C LEU A 222 16.14 37.28 -26.95
N LYS A 223 16.38 38.51 -27.40
CA LYS A 223 17.35 38.82 -28.47
C LYS A 223 18.80 38.67 -28.04
N THR A 224 19.16 39.13 -26.84
CA THR A 224 20.57 39.22 -26.42
C THR A 224 21.06 37.99 -25.68
N THR A 225 20.17 37.25 -25.04
CA THR A 225 20.54 36.11 -24.19
C THR A 225 20.07 34.79 -24.77
N PHE A 226 18.79 34.68 -25.13
CA PHE A 226 18.23 33.39 -25.54
C PHE A 226 18.38 33.10 -27.04
N TYR A 227 18.31 34.10 -27.93
CA TYR A 227 18.51 33.88 -29.36
C TYR A 227 19.89 33.29 -29.66
N PRO A 228 21.03 33.86 -29.18
CA PRO A 228 22.35 33.29 -29.44
C PRO A 228 22.46 31.86 -28.90
N LEU A 229 21.91 31.61 -27.71
CA LEU A 229 21.92 30.30 -27.07
C LEU A 229 21.14 29.24 -27.88
N ILE A 230 19.90 29.55 -28.28
CA ILE A 230 19.04 28.61 -29.00
C ILE A 230 19.55 28.42 -30.44
N GLU A 231 20.04 29.47 -31.08
CA GLU A 231 20.67 29.39 -32.39
C GLU A 231 21.93 28.51 -32.34
N GLU A 232 22.76 28.66 -31.32
CA GLU A 232 23.96 27.85 -31.13
C GLU A 232 23.61 26.37 -31.02
N ILE A 233 22.74 25.98 -30.09
CA ILE A 233 22.39 24.56 -29.86
C ILE A 233 21.52 23.95 -30.96
N SER A 234 20.92 24.75 -31.85
CA SER A 234 20.00 24.26 -32.89
C SER A 234 20.56 24.32 -34.31
N LYS A 235 21.41 25.32 -34.63
CA LYS A 235 21.90 25.59 -35.98
C LYS A 235 23.43 25.63 -36.05
N SER A 236 24.07 26.51 -35.30
CA SER A 236 25.49 26.84 -35.48
C SER A 236 26.41 25.73 -34.96
N HIS A 237 26.09 25.15 -33.81
CA HIS A 237 26.75 23.98 -33.23
C HIS A 237 25.69 23.03 -32.65
N PRO A 238 24.92 22.32 -33.51
CA PRO A 238 23.76 21.56 -33.08
C PRO A 238 24.12 20.61 -31.93
N TYR A 239 23.39 20.75 -30.82
CA TYR A 239 23.56 19.87 -29.68
C TYR A 239 23.01 18.49 -30.06
N VAL A 240 23.94 17.56 -30.28
CA VAL A 240 23.64 16.19 -30.70
C VAL A 240 24.02 15.22 -29.60
N ILE A 241 23.18 14.19 -29.42
CA ILE A 241 23.38 13.16 -28.40
C ILE A 241 23.79 11.87 -29.12
N PRO A 242 24.94 11.27 -28.76
CA PRO A 242 25.35 10.00 -29.32
C PRO A 242 24.42 8.88 -28.84
N CYS A 243 24.06 8.00 -29.76
CA CYS A 243 23.24 6.82 -29.55
C CYS A 243 24.05 5.59 -29.96
N SER A 244 24.34 4.70 -29.02
CA SER A 244 24.97 3.42 -29.32
C SER A 244 23.93 2.46 -29.88
N ILE A 245 24.27 1.77 -30.97
CA ILE A 245 23.42 0.78 -31.60
C ILE A 245 23.87 -0.60 -31.13
N LEU A 246 22.91 -1.37 -30.59
CA LEU A 246 23.03 -2.78 -30.34
C LEU A 246 22.51 -3.53 -31.58
N SER A 247 23.42 -4.19 -32.30
CA SER A 247 23.09 -4.90 -33.53
C SER A 247 22.19 -6.12 -33.25
N GLN A 248 21.39 -6.49 -34.25
CA GLN A 248 20.52 -7.66 -34.16
C GLN A 248 21.34 -8.96 -33.97
N GLU A 249 22.53 -9.03 -34.58
CA GLU A 249 23.47 -10.15 -34.40
C GLU A 249 24.00 -10.23 -32.97
N ALA A 250 24.31 -9.09 -32.33
CA ALA A 250 24.68 -9.07 -30.92
C ALA A 250 23.51 -9.53 -30.04
N ILE A 251 22.28 -9.12 -30.34
CA ILE A 251 21.10 -9.56 -29.58
C ILE A 251 20.84 -11.06 -29.77
N SER A 252 20.88 -11.57 -31.00
CA SER A 252 20.61 -12.98 -31.29
C SER A 252 21.67 -13.90 -30.70
N THR A 253 22.96 -13.59 -30.90
CA THR A 253 24.10 -14.36 -30.37
C THR A 253 24.06 -14.43 -28.84
N GLU A 254 23.65 -13.32 -28.20
CA GLU A 254 23.59 -13.20 -26.74
C GLU A 254 22.27 -13.67 -26.11
N THR A 255 21.27 -13.99 -26.94
CA THR A 255 19.99 -14.61 -26.57
C THR A 255 20.10 -16.15 -26.52
N GLU A 256 21.13 -16.72 -27.17
CA GLU A 256 21.43 -18.15 -27.19
C GLU A 256 22.51 -18.56 -26.16
N ARG A 257 23.41 -17.63 -25.79
CA ARG A 257 24.45 -17.89 -24.78
C ARG A 257 23.96 -17.59 -23.36
N THR A 258 23.78 -18.63 -22.57
CA THR A 258 23.62 -18.54 -21.11
C THR A 258 24.98 -18.63 -20.43
N ASN A 259 25.23 -17.78 -19.43
CA ASN A 259 26.39 -17.94 -18.55
C ASN A 259 26.17 -19.09 -17.54
N GLU A 260 27.18 -19.43 -16.72
CA GLU A 260 27.09 -20.45 -15.65
C GLU A 260 25.94 -20.19 -14.64
N MET A 261 25.38 -18.98 -14.63
CA MET A 261 24.23 -18.55 -13.81
C MET A 261 22.90 -18.51 -14.57
N ASP A 262 22.84 -19.05 -15.80
CA ASP A 262 21.64 -19.22 -16.61
C ASP A 262 20.91 -17.91 -17.01
N LYS A 263 21.61 -16.77 -16.93
CA LYS A 263 21.15 -15.47 -17.45
C LYS A 263 21.60 -15.29 -18.89
N THR A 264 20.71 -14.80 -19.75
CA THR A 264 21.09 -14.30 -21.08
C THR A 264 21.90 -13.03 -20.94
N ASN A 265 22.79 -12.81 -21.89
CA ASN A 265 23.59 -11.60 -21.91
C ASN A 265 22.73 -10.35 -22.18
N LEU A 266 21.52 -10.49 -22.76
CA LEU A 266 20.49 -9.44 -22.84
C LEU A 266 19.92 -9.06 -21.45
N GLU A 267 19.60 -10.03 -20.58
CA GLU A 267 19.16 -9.75 -19.20
C GLU A 267 20.26 -9.06 -18.39
N ILE A 268 21.51 -9.47 -18.60
CA ILE A 268 22.68 -8.83 -17.98
C ILE A 268 22.86 -7.42 -18.51
N LEU A 269 22.67 -7.20 -19.82
CA LEU A 269 22.73 -5.89 -20.44
C LEU A 269 21.64 -4.97 -19.86
N PHE A 270 20.38 -5.40 -19.78
CA PHE A 270 19.31 -4.62 -19.14
C PHE A 270 19.63 -4.31 -17.68
N THR A 271 20.20 -5.27 -16.94
CA THR A 271 20.58 -5.07 -15.54
C THR A 271 21.78 -4.10 -15.41
N ARG A 272 22.68 -4.04 -16.40
CA ARG A 272 23.87 -3.17 -16.39
C ARG A 272 23.56 -1.76 -16.87
N LEU A 273 22.81 -1.63 -17.97
CA LEU A 273 22.42 -0.34 -18.54
C LEU A 273 21.64 0.51 -17.52
N ASN A 274 20.78 -0.14 -16.73
CA ASN A 274 19.90 0.54 -15.78
C ASN A 274 20.51 0.80 -14.39
N LYS A 275 21.82 0.55 -14.19
CA LYS A 275 22.53 0.80 -12.92
C LYS A 275 23.11 2.21 -12.78
N GLY A 276 23.26 2.95 -13.88
CA GLY A 276 23.90 4.28 -13.90
C GLY A 276 22.96 5.46 -13.59
N GLY A 277 21.67 5.23 -13.35
CA GLY A 277 20.65 6.25 -13.08
C GLY A 277 19.67 5.85 -11.96
N THR A 278 18.46 6.39 -11.94
CA THR A 278 17.40 5.93 -11.01
C THR A 278 17.13 4.44 -11.25
N ALA A 279 17.47 3.61 -10.26
CA ALA A 279 17.36 2.16 -10.37
C ALA A 279 15.95 1.74 -10.80
N ILE A 280 15.87 1.00 -11.91
CA ILE A 280 14.62 0.39 -12.38
C ILE A 280 14.21 -0.69 -11.37
N SER A 281 12.92 -0.72 -10.99
CA SER A 281 12.43 -1.73 -10.05
C SER A 281 12.51 -3.14 -10.66
N GLN A 282 12.55 -4.17 -9.81
CA GLN A 282 12.58 -5.55 -10.29
C GLN A 282 11.33 -5.90 -11.09
N GLU A 283 10.18 -5.33 -10.73
CA GLU A 283 8.92 -5.47 -11.45
C GLU A 283 8.94 -4.78 -12.82
N ASP A 284 9.54 -3.59 -12.92
CA ASP A 284 9.74 -2.92 -14.21
C ASP A 284 10.63 -3.77 -15.13
N LEU A 285 11.70 -4.40 -14.60
CA LEU A 285 12.55 -5.33 -15.36
C LEU A 285 11.77 -6.56 -15.86
N TYR A 286 10.89 -7.14 -15.05
CA TYR A 286 10.04 -8.25 -15.48
C TYR A 286 9.08 -7.83 -16.59
N TYR A 287 8.50 -6.65 -16.46
CA TYR A 287 7.61 -6.14 -17.48
C TYR A 287 8.36 -5.78 -18.77
N SER A 288 9.65 -5.41 -18.69
CA SER A 288 10.53 -5.29 -19.85
C SER A 288 10.64 -6.57 -20.64
N ALA A 289 10.90 -7.67 -19.93
CA ALA A 289 10.99 -8.96 -20.57
C ALA A 289 9.65 -9.38 -21.22
N ILE A 290 8.52 -9.12 -20.54
CA ILE A 290 7.20 -9.42 -21.11
C ILE A 290 7.04 -8.69 -22.44
N LYS A 291 7.30 -7.38 -22.50
CA LYS A 291 7.13 -6.63 -23.76
C LYS A 291 8.10 -7.03 -24.86
N ALA A 292 9.32 -7.42 -24.51
CA ALA A 292 10.32 -7.86 -25.48
C ALA A 292 9.98 -9.22 -26.11
N TYR A 293 9.38 -10.13 -25.33
CA TYR A 293 9.09 -11.49 -25.80
C TYR A 293 7.61 -11.71 -26.21
N TRP A 294 6.71 -10.80 -25.83
CA TRP A 294 5.25 -10.92 -25.97
C TRP A 294 4.63 -9.64 -26.54
N GLU A 295 4.97 -9.31 -27.79
CA GLU A 295 4.61 -8.05 -28.43
C GLU A 295 3.08 -7.82 -28.53
N ASN A 296 2.30 -8.88 -28.78
CA ASN A 296 0.86 -8.82 -29.08
C ASN A 296 -0.04 -8.42 -27.89
N ILE A 297 0.47 -8.45 -26.66
CA ILE A 297 -0.33 -8.21 -25.44
C ILE A 297 0.01 -6.90 -24.73
N LYS A 298 1.09 -6.25 -25.17
CA LYS A 298 1.64 -5.05 -24.54
C LYS A 298 0.63 -3.91 -24.49
N ASP A 299 0.05 -3.55 -25.64
CA ASP A 299 -0.83 -2.39 -25.75
C ASP A 299 -2.16 -2.63 -25.01
N ILE A 300 -2.60 -3.89 -24.94
CA ILE A 300 -3.76 -4.31 -24.15
C ILE A 300 -3.49 -4.06 -22.67
N ILE A 301 -2.36 -4.53 -22.14
CA ILE A 301 -2.01 -4.35 -20.72
C ILE A 301 -1.88 -2.86 -20.38
N ASP A 302 -1.20 -2.07 -21.22
CA ASP A 302 -1.03 -0.64 -20.98
C ASP A 302 -2.38 0.08 -20.91
N THR A 303 -3.27 -0.19 -21.87
CA THR A 303 -4.63 0.38 -21.91
C THR A 303 -5.46 -0.04 -20.70
N LEU A 304 -5.45 -1.33 -20.34
CA LEU A 304 -6.25 -1.83 -19.21
C LEU A 304 -5.75 -1.31 -17.86
N SER A 305 -4.45 -1.02 -17.75
CA SER A 305 -3.83 -0.51 -16.53
C SER A 305 -4.12 0.97 -16.28
N GLU A 306 -4.48 1.71 -17.32
CA GLU A 306 -4.69 3.16 -17.26
C GLU A 306 -5.68 3.52 -16.15
N ASP A 307 -5.27 4.47 -15.31
CA ASP A 307 -5.97 4.94 -14.12
C ASP A 307 -6.34 3.89 -13.05
N LYS A 308 -5.97 2.62 -13.24
CA LYS A 308 -6.28 1.51 -12.34
C LYS A 308 -5.06 1.11 -11.51
N MET A 309 -3.96 0.75 -12.18
CA MET A 309 -2.73 0.32 -11.51
C MET A 309 -1.51 0.43 -12.42
N PRO A 310 -0.29 0.35 -11.89
CA PRO A 310 0.89 0.24 -12.72
C PRO A 310 0.85 -0.98 -13.64
N PRO A 311 1.18 -0.81 -14.93
CA PRO A 311 1.05 -1.88 -15.91
C PRO A 311 1.95 -3.09 -15.60
N GLN A 312 3.10 -2.89 -14.96
CA GLN A 312 3.99 -3.98 -14.54
C GLN A 312 3.35 -4.92 -13.51
N TYR A 313 2.49 -4.40 -12.63
CA TYR A 313 1.75 -5.23 -11.68
C TYR A 313 0.65 -6.01 -12.38
N LEU A 314 -0.10 -5.34 -13.26
CA LEU A 314 -1.18 -5.96 -14.03
C LEU A 314 -0.67 -7.10 -14.91
N ALA A 315 0.44 -6.89 -15.62
CA ALA A 315 1.08 -7.90 -16.46
C ALA A 315 1.43 -9.16 -15.67
N MET A 316 2.12 -9.00 -14.53
CA MET A 316 2.52 -10.14 -13.70
C MET A 316 1.29 -10.89 -13.17
N LEU A 317 0.23 -10.18 -12.75
CA LEU A 317 -1.02 -10.80 -12.30
C LEU A 317 -1.69 -11.62 -13.40
N PHE A 318 -1.79 -11.09 -14.63
CA PHE A 318 -2.36 -11.83 -15.76
C PHE A 318 -1.55 -13.05 -16.13
N PHE A 319 -0.22 -12.95 -16.19
CA PHE A 319 0.63 -14.11 -16.48
C PHE A 319 0.46 -15.21 -15.44
N ARG A 320 0.47 -14.83 -14.15
CA ARG A 320 0.27 -15.77 -13.06
C ARG A 320 -1.10 -16.43 -13.14
N LEU A 321 -2.16 -15.66 -13.41
CA LEU A 321 -3.51 -16.19 -13.58
C LEU A 321 -3.61 -17.12 -14.78
N ALA A 322 -3.20 -16.69 -15.97
CA ALA A 322 -3.27 -17.45 -17.21
C ALA A 322 -2.53 -18.80 -17.09
N LEU A 323 -1.31 -18.79 -16.54
CA LEU A 323 -0.55 -20.02 -16.33
C LEU A 323 -1.18 -20.92 -15.25
N THR A 324 -1.81 -20.34 -14.23
CA THR A 324 -2.53 -21.11 -13.20
C THR A 324 -3.75 -21.81 -13.80
N VAL A 325 -4.54 -21.11 -14.62
CA VAL A 325 -5.79 -21.67 -15.17
C VAL A 325 -5.56 -22.59 -16.36
N ARG A 326 -4.41 -22.47 -17.05
CA ARG A 326 -3.98 -23.42 -18.08
C ARG A 326 -3.71 -24.80 -17.51
N ASP A 327 -3.14 -24.87 -16.31
CA ASP A 327 -2.88 -26.15 -15.63
C ASP A 327 -4.06 -26.50 -14.72
N GLU A 328 -5.01 -27.27 -15.27
CA GLU A 328 -6.17 -27.76 -14.53
C GLU A 328 -5.80 -28.59 -13.29
N LYS A 329 -4.57 -29.10 -13.17
CA LYS A 329 -4.11 -29.85 -11.99
C LYS A 329 -3.54 -28.94 -10.91
N SER A 330 -3.31 -27.66 -11.20
CA SER A 330 -2.70 -26.74 -10.25
C SER A 330 -3.54 -26.60 -8.97
N THR A 331 -2.89 -26.70 -7.80
CA THR A 331 -3.51 -26.53 -6.48
C THR A 331 -3.11 -25.20 -5.82
N LYS A 332 -2.31 -24.38 -6.51
CA LYS A 332 -1.82 -23.09 -6.03
C LYS A 332 -1.64 -22.13 -7.19
N PHE A 333 -1.72 -20.83 -6.92
CA PHE A 333 -1.35 -19.83 -7.91
C PHE A 333 0.13 -19.98 -8.28
N VAL A 334 0.40 -19.84 -9.57
CA VAL A 334 1.76 -19.67 -10.08
C VAL A 334 2.39 -18.46 -9.38
N GLY A 335 3.60 -18.63 -8.87
CA GLY A 335 4.35 -17.56 -8.21
C GLY A 335 4.82 -16.47 -9.18
N ASN A 336 5.48 -15.44 -8.67
CA ASN A 336 6.09 -14.43 -9.54
C ASN A 336 7.10 -15.07 -10.50
N LEU A 337 7.02 -14.68 -11.76
CA LEU A 337 7.89 -15.21 -12.81
C LEU A 337 9.24 -14.50 -12.81
N SER A 338 10.31 -15.28 -12.92
CA SER A 338 11.63 -14.78 -13.29
C SER A 338 11.69 -14.43 -14.78
N ILE A 339 12.65 -13.59 -15.18
CA ILE A 339 12.86 -13.27 -16.60
C ILE A 339 13.13 -14.54 -17.43
N LYS A 340 13.90 -15.48 -16.86
CA LYS A 340 14.14 -16.80 -17.46
C LYS A 340 12.84 -17.52 -17.80
N GLN A 341 11.88 -17.55 -16.86
CA GLN A 341 10.58 -18.20 -17.09
C GLN A 341 9.75 -17.46 -18.14
N ILE A 342 9.72 -16.11 -18.10
CA ILE A 342 9.03 -15.29 -19.10
C ILE A 342 9.55 -15.60 -20.51
N ARG A 343 10.88 -15.69 -20.67
CA ARG A 343 11.52 -16.07 -21.94
C ARG A 343 11.20 -17.50 -22.34
N GLN A 344 11.29 -18.45 -21.41
CA GLN A 344 11.00 -19.85 -21.68
C GLN A 344 9.57 -20.05 -22.17
N TYR A 345 8.59 -19.43 -21.52
CA TYR A 345 7.19 -19.51 -21.92
C TYR A 345 6.90 -18.82 -23.26
N ALA A 346 7.67 -17.79 -23.63
CA ALA A 346 7.54 -17.17 -24.94
C ALA A 346 8.07 -18.05 -26.08
N ARG A 347 9.00 -18.98 -25.80
CA ARG A 347 9.55 -19.93 -26.78
C ARG A 347 8.66 -21.17 -26.95
N ASP A 348 7.82 -21.48 -25.97
CA ASP A 348 6.82 -22.54 -26.10
C ASP A 348 5.56 -21.98 -26.80
N GLU A 349 5.41 -22.31 -28.08
CA GLU A 349 4.32 -21.81 -28.94
C GLU A 349 2.92 -22.09 -28.35
N GLN A 350 2.74 -23.24 -27.68
CA GLN A 350 1.47 -23.58 -27.05
C GLN A 350 1.20 -22.69 -25.83
N THR A 351 2.20 -22.45 -24.99
CA THR A 351 2.08 -21.51 -23.87
C THR A 351 1.82 -20.10 -24.38
N LYS A 352 2.58 -19.69 -25.40
CA LYS A 352 2.51 -18.34 -25.96
C LYS A 352 1.12 -18.04 -26.50
N SER A 353 0.62 -18.91 -27.38
CA SER A 353 -0.71 -18.77 -27.96
C SER A 353 -1.80 -18.74 -26.89
N TYR A 354 -1.70 -19.59 -25.86
CA TYR A 354 -2.69 -19.61 -24.77
C TYR A 354 -2.74 -18.29 -24.00
N VAL A 355 -1.58 -17.78 -23.55
CA VAL A 355 -1.53 -16.55 -22.74
C VAL A 355 -1.97 -15.34 -23.57
N GLU A 356 -1.57 -15.26 -24.85
CA GLU A 356 -2.03 -14.19 -25.75
C GLU A 356 -3.56 -14.22 -25.93
N ASN A 357 -4.12 -15.40 -26.22
CA ASN A 357 -5.57 -15.57 -26.34
C ASN A 357 -6.32 -15.25 -25.04
N PHE A 358 -5.80 -15.67 -23.89
CA PHE A 358 -6.38 -15.35 -22.58
C PHE A 358 -6.43 -13.83 -22.36
N ILE A 359 -5.33 -13.13 -22.61
CA ILE A 359 -5.27 -11.68 -22.40
C ILE A 359 -6.19 -10.95 -23.39
N GLN A 360 -6.23 -11.38 -24.65
CA GLN A 360 -7.09 -10.75 -25.67
C GLN A 360 -8.58 -10.90 -25.36
N ASN A 361 -9.00 -12.06 -24.84
CA ASN A 361 -10.42 -12.40 -24.71
C ASN A 361 -11.00 -12.19 -23.30
N ASP A 362 -10.20 -12.37 -22.24
CA ASP A 362 -10.70 -12.38 -20.86
C ASP A 362 -10.25 -11.19 -20.02
N ALA A 363 -9.10 -10.55 -20.33
CA ALA A 363 -8.46 -9.58 -19.45
C ALA A 363 -9.34 -8.37 -19.09
N LEU A 364 -9.98 -7.75 -20.09
CA LEU A 364 -10.85 -6.59 -19.89
C LEU A 364 -11.99 -6.92 -18.94
N ARG A 365 -12.73 -7.99 -19.24
CA ARG A 365 -13.85 -8.47 -18.44
C ARG A 365 -13.42 -8.77 -17.00
N ILE A 366 -12.29 -9.46 -16.81
CA ILE A 366 -11.77 -9.79 -15.48
C ILE A 366 -11.50 -8.52 -14.69
N ILE A 367 -10.79 -7.56 -15.27
CA ILE A 367 -10.40 -6.33 -14.56
C ILE A 367 -11.61 -5.47 -14.25
N ASP A 368 -12.51 -5.26 -15.20
CA ASP A 368 -13.72 -4.47 -14.95
C ASP A 368 -14.58 -5.12 -13.88
N THR A 369 -14.73 -6.45 -13.89
CA THR A 369 -15.50 -7.18 -12.86
C THR A 369 -14.88 -7.03 -11.47
N VAL A 370 -13.54 -7.08 -11.36
CA VAL A 370 -12.86 -6.89 -10.07
C VAL A 370 -12.95 -5.45 -9.58
N TYR A 371 -12.78 -4.46 -10.45
CA TYR A 371 -12.86 -3.05 -10.06
C TYR A 371 -14.28 -2.60 -9.71
N ASP A 372 -15.28 -3.11 -10.44
CA ASP A 372 -16.69 -2.91 -10.09
C ASP A 372 -16.99 -3.48 -8.70
N ALA A 373 -16.52 -4.70 -8.42
CA ALA A 373 -16.67 -5.33 -7.12
C ALA A 373 -15.94 -4.60 -5.97
N LEU A 374 -14.90 -3.83 -6.26
CA LEU A 374 -14.13 -3.05 -5.26
C LEU A 374 -14.50 -1.56 -5.25
N SER A 375 -15.55 -1.16 -5.98
CA SER A 375 -15.92 0.25 -6.18
C SER A 375 -16.29 0.98 -4.88
N ASP A 376 -16.72 0.24 -3.85
CA ASP A 376 -17.10 0.78 -2.55
C ASP A 376 -15.92 0.94 -1.57
N ILE A 377 -14.71 0.53 -1.97
CA ILE A 377 -13.46 0.70 -1.23
C ILE A 377 -12.74 1.93 -1.81
N PRO A 378 -12.20 2.85 -0.97
CA PRO A 378 -11.37 3.94 -1.46
C PRO A 378 -10.25 3.44 -2.38
N LYS A 379 -10.07 4.07 -3.55
CA LYS A 379 -9.04 3.70 -4.55
C LYS A 379 -7.65 3.53 -3.91
N TYR A 380 -7.35 4.33 -2.89
CA TYR A 380 -6.12 4.23 -2.11
C TYR A 380 -5.91 2.85 -1.47
N LEU A 381 -6.94 2.30 -0.83
CA LEU A 381 -6.88 0.98 -0.20
C LEU A 381 -6.81 -0.12 -1.25
N VAL A 382 -7.52 0.00 -2.38
CA VAL A 382 -7.38 -0.91 -3.53
C VAL A 382 -5.92 -0.95 -3.99
N MET A 383 -5.27 0.23 -4.13
CA MET A 383 -3.84 0.30 -4.45
C MET A 383 -2.95 -0.33 -3.37
N LYS A 384 -3.30 -0.22 -2.08
CA LYS A 384 -2.56 -0.92 -1.00
C LYS A 384 -2.70 -2.42 -1.09
N ILE A 385 -3.87 -2.95 -1.46
CA ILE A 385 -4.06 -4.38 -1.73
C ILE A 385 -3.13 -4.80 -2.87
N ILE A 386 -3.14 -4.08 -4.00
CA ILE A 386 -2.30 -4.39 -5.17
C ILE A 386 -0.81 -4.31 -4.84
N THR A 387 -0.36 -3.27 -4.14
CA THR A 387 1.07 -3.03 -3.87
C THR A 387 1.64 -3.86 -2.72
N ARG A 388 0.85 -4.16 -1.68
CA ARG A 388 1.33 -4.82 -0.46
C ARG A 388 0.86 -6.26 -0.29
N LYS A 389 -0.31 -6.61 -0.83
CA LYS A 389 -1.00 -7.90 -0.59
C LYS A 389 -1.58 -8.47 -1.89
N ARG A 390 -0.79 -8.39 -2.98
CA ARG A 390 -1.17 -8.73 -4.38
C ARG A 390 -1.86 -10.07 -4.59
N GLU A 391 -1.58 -11.06 -3.74
CA GLU A 391 -2.25 -12.37 -3.76
C GLU A 391 -3.77 -12.26 -3.59
N ILE A 392 -4.25 -11.32 -2.77
CA ILE A 392 -5.68 -11.09 -2.57
C ILE A 392 -6.31 -10.62 -3.89
N PHE A 393 -5.66 -9.69 -4.59
CA PHE A 393 -6.14 -9.20 -5.88
C PHE A 393 -6.15 -10.32 -6.93
N LEU A 394 -5.13 -11.18 -6.94
CA LEU A 394 -5.08 -12.36 -7.83
C LEU A 394 -6.23 -13.34 -7.59
N LEU A 395 -6.63 -13.56 -6.33
CA LEU A 395 -7.80 -14.37 -5.98
C LEU A 395 -9.10 -13.79 -6.58
N LEU A 396 -9.27 -12.47 -6.49
CA LEU A 396 -10.45 -11.80 -7.07
C LEU A 396 -10.45 -11.90 -8.60
N MET A 397 -9.29 -11.75 -9.24
CA MET A 397 -9.17 -11.97 -10.68
C MET A 397 -9.52 -13.41 -11.08
N TYR A 398 -9.17 -14.39 -10.25
CA TYR A 398 -9.57 -15.78 -10.47
C TYR A 398 -11.09 -15.98 -10.34
N PHE A 399 -11.72 -15.38 -9.33
CA PHE A 399 -13.19 -15.40 -9.19
C PHE A 399 -13.88 -14.76 -10.39
N ALA A 400 -13.35 -13.63 -10.86
CA ALA A 400 -13.84 -12.97 -12.07
C ALA A 400 -13.60 -13.83 -13.33
N TYR A 401 -12.46 -14.52 -13.44
CA TYR A 401 -12.21 -15.47 -14.53
C TYR A 401 -13.26 -16.58 -14.57
N LYS A 402 -13.59 -17.16 -13.40
CA LYS A 402 -14.66 -18.14 -13.20
C LYS A 402 -16.08 -17.59 -13.38
N LYS A 403 -16.21 -16.28 -13.66
CA LYS A 403 -17.48 -15.56 -13.89
C LYS A 403 -18.42 -15.58 -12.67
N PHE A 404 -17.87 -15.74 -11.47
CA PHE A 404 -18.65 -15.63 -10.23
C PHE A 404 -19.26 -14.22 -10.13
N ASP A 405 -20.40 -14.11 -9.46
CA ASP A 405 -21.01 -12.81 -9.16
C ASP A 405 -20.38 -12.21 -7.91
N LEU A 406 -19.31 -11.42 -8.12
CA LEU A 406 -18.48 -10.86 -7.07
C LEU A 406 -19.27 -9.88 -6.17
N ASN A 407 -20.22 -9.13 -6.74
CA ASN A 407 -21.07 -8.18 -6.02
C ASN A 407 -22.07 -8.91 -5.13
N LYS A 408 -22.77 -9.91 -5.68
CA LYS A 408 -23.72 -10.74 -4.91
C LYS A 408 -23.08 -11.38 -3.68
N TRP A 409 -21.82 -11.80 -3.79
CA TRP A 409 -21.09 -12.42 -2.68
C TRP A 409 -20.27 -11.45 -1.85
N HIS A 410 -20.39 -10.14 -2.11
CA HIS A 410 -19.68 -9.08 -1.38
C HIS A 410 -18.18 -9.36 -1.22
N VAL A 411 -17.49 -9.72 -2.31
CA VAL A 411 -16.06 -10.14 -2.22
C VAL A 411 -15.13 -9.01 -1.76
N ALA A 412 -15.56 -7.74 -1.84
CA ALA A 412 -14.85 -6.62 -1.24
C ALA A 412 -14.68 -6.80 0.28
N ASN A 413 -15.70 -7.33 0.95
CA ASN A 413 -15.69 -7.64 2.38
C ASN A 413 -14.63 -8.71 2.69
N LEU A 414 -14.54 -9.76 1.85
CA LEU A 414 -13.50 -10.78 1.94
C LEU A 414 -12.10 -10.17 1.72
N ALA A 415 -11.95 -9.32 0.70
CA ALA A 415 -10.67 -8.69 0.38
C ALA A 415 -10.13 -7.85 1.56
N MET A 416 -11.00 -7.05 2.20
CA MET A 416 -10.64 -6.26 3.37
C MET A 416 -10.38 -7.12 4.61
N TYR A 417 -11.19 -8.16 4.84
CA TYR A 417 -10.96 -9.13 5.90
C TYR A 417 -9.57 -9.77 5.79
N LEU A 418 -9.21 -10.27 4.61
CA LEU A 418 -7.90 -10.86 4.34
C LEU A 418 -6.77 -9.82 4.44
N TYR A 419 -6.99 -8.60 3.95
CA TYR A 419 -5.99 -7.54 4.00
C TYR A 419 -5.60 -7.18 5.44
N TRP A 420 -6.58 -7.13 6.35
CA TRP A 420 -6.36 -6.77 7.75
C TRP A 420 -5.88 -7.94 8.61
N PHE A 421 -6.49 -9.12 8.47
CA PHE A 421 -6.34 -10.17 9.47
C PHE A 421 -5.52 -11.38 9.00
N SER A 422 -5.22 -11.52 7.70
CA SER A 422 -4.35 -12.59 7.24
C SER A 422 -2.87 -12.28 7.54
N THR A 423 -2.28 -13.10 8.39
CA THR A 423 -0.85 -13.03 8.73
C THR A 423 0.00 -13.63 7.61
N ASP A 424 -0.56 -14.57 6.85
CA ASP A 424 0.04 -15.18 5.65
C ASP A 424 -0.96 -15.19 4.48
N PRO A 425 -1.07 -14.06 3.74
CA PRO A 425 -1.99 -13.92 2.63
C PRO A 425 -1.75 -14.92 1.52
N THR A 426 -0.49 -15.25 1.23
CA THR A 426 -0.13 -16.19 0.17
C THR A 426 -0.67 -17.59 0.50
N TYR A 427 -0.44 -18.07 1.72
CA TYR A 427 -0.96 -19.37 2.14
C TYR A 427 -2.50 -19.38 2.14
N THR A 428 -3.10 -18.35 2.74
CA THR A 428 -4.56 -18.20 2.88
C THR A 428 -5.26 -18.17 1.54
N VAL A 429 -4.76 -17.37 0.60
CA VAL A 429 -5.31 -17.24 -0.76
C VAL A 429 -5.21 -18.56 -1.53
N ASN A 430 -4.10 -19.29 -1.43
CA ASN A 430 -3.98 -20.59 -2.10
C ASN A 430 -4.98 -21.61 -1.57
N LYS A 431 -5.27 -21.60 -0.27
CA LYS A 431 -6.31 -22.45 0.32
C LYS A 431 -7.71 -22.09 -0.16
N LEU A 432 -8.02 -20.79 -0.29
CA LEU A 432 -9.28 -20.34 -0.88
C LEU A 432 -9.36 -20.70 -2.37
N PHE A 433 -8.28 -20.52 -3.13
CA PHE A 433 -8.21 -20.96 -4.54
C PHE A 433 -8.54 -22.45 -4.66
N GLU A 434 -7.87 -23.30 -3.88
CA GLU A 434 -8.13 -24.75 -3.83
C GLU A 434 -9.60 -25.04 -3.49
N CYS A 435 -10.18 -24.32 -2.52
CA CYS A 435 -11.58 -24.45 -2.15
C CYS A 435 -12.53 -24.17 -3.31
N PHE A 436 -12.30 -23.11 -4.09
CA PHE A 436 -13.20 -22.69 -5.18
C PHE A 436 -12.87 -23.31 -6.54
N LYS A 437 -11.77 -24.06 -6.66
CA LYS A 437 -11.21 -24.48 -7.95
C LYS A 437 -12.20 -25.22 -8.85
N GLU A 438 -12.91 -26.18 -8.28
CA GLU A 438 -13.88 -27.04 -8.97
C GLU A 438 -15.29 -26.42 -9.01
N SER A 439 -15.45 -25.16 -8.56
CA SER A 439 -16.77 -24.52 -8.53
C SER A 439 -17.18 -24.04 -9.93
N GLU A 440 -18.47 -24.21 -10.21
CA GLU A 440 -19.16 -23.65 -11.38
C GLU A 440 -19.49 -22.17 -11.16
N LYS A 441 -19.89 -21.49 -12.25
CA LYS A 441 -20.20 -20.05 -12.25
C LYS A 441 -21.19 -19.65 -11.15
N ASP A 442 -22.24 -20.44 -10.96
CA ASP A 442 -23.28 -20.18 -9.97
C ASP A 442 -22.90 -20.79 -8.63
N ILE A 443 -22.02 -20.08 -7.90
CA ILE A 443 -21.68 -20.44 -6.53
C ILE A 443 -22.97 -20.52 -5.69
N LYS A 444 -23.11 -21.61 -4.94
CA LYS A 444 -24.21 -21.79 -3.97
C LYS A 444 -23.77 -21.32 -2.59
N GLU A 445 -24.72 -20.93 -1.76
CA GLU A 445 -24.46 -20.49 -0.37
C GLU A 445 -23.67 -21.51 0.45
N GLN A 446 -23.90 -22.81 0.22
CA GLN A 446 -23.11 -23.89 0.83
C GLN A 446 -21.61 -23.72 0.59
N LYS A 447 -21.19 -23.31 -0.61
CA LYS A 447 -19.78 -23.14 -0.95
C LYS A 447 -19.15 -21.97 -0.21
N ILE A 448 -19.92 -20.91 0.02
CA ILE A 448 -19.48 -19.79 0.86
C ILE A 448 -19.32 -20.23 2.31
N ASN A 449 -20.23 -21.06 2.83
CA ASN A 449 -20.11 -21.63 4.17
C ASN A 449 -18.89 -22.54 4.31
N GLU A 450 -18.59 -23.38 3.31
CA GLU A 450 -17.35 -24.17 3.25
C GLU A 450 -16.10 -23.26 3.32
N ALA A 451 -16.10 -22.16 2.56
CA ALA A 451 -15.00 -21.20 2.60
C ALA A 451 -14.87 -20.52 3.98
N LYS A 452 -15.98 -20.19 4.65
CA LYS A 452 -15.96 -19.64 6.02
C LYS A 452 -15.43 -20.64 7.04
N GLN A 453 -15.79 -21.92 6.94
CA GLN A 453 -15.21 -22.98 7.78
C GLN A 453 -13.71 -23.12 7.55
N LEU A 454 -13.26 -23.04 6.29
CA LEU A 454 -11.84 -23.00 5.95
C LEU A 454 -11.14 -21.78 6.57
N LEU A 455 -11.73 -20.58 6.50
CA LEU A 455 -11.17 -19.40 7.15
C LEU A 455 -11.04 -19.60 8.67
N SER A 456 -12.00 -20.25 9.32
CA SER A 456 -11.91 -20.57 10.75
C SER A 456 -10.84 -21.60 11.06
N GLN A 457 -10.64 -22.58 10.18
CA GLN A 457 -9.52 -23.51 10.28
C GLN A 457 -8.18 -22.77 10.17
N LEU A 458 -8.08 -21.76 9.31
CA LEU A 458 -6.88 -20.92 9.19
C LEU A 458 -6.67 -20.00 10.41
N VAL A 459 -7.72 -19.62 11.14
CA VAL A 459 -7.60 -18.98 12.46
C VAL A 459 -6.95 -19.94 13.45
N LEU A 460 -7.44 -21.18 13.53
CA LEU A 460 -6.86 -22.23 14.38
C LEU A 460 -5.38 -22.49 14.08
N GLU A 461 -4.98 -22.42 12.82
CA GLU A 461 -3.60 -22.61 12.39
C GLU A 461 -2.70 -21.40 12.70
N GLY A 462 -3.26 -20.25 13.05
CA GLY A 462 -2.55 -18.98 13.28
C GLY A 462 -2.20 -18.23 11.99
N ARG A 463 -2.84 -18.57 10.86
CA ARG A 463 -2.69 -17.91 9.56
C ARG A 463 -3.62 -16.71 9.40
N ILE A 464 -4.67 -16.63 10.23
CA ILE A 464 -5.58 -15.50 10.34
C ILE A 464 -5.73 -15.11 11.81
N ILE A 465 -5.75 -13.82 12.09
CA ILE A 465 -6.01 -13.26 13.42
C ILE A 465 -7.48 -13.49 13.78
N ASN A 466 -7.73 -13.94 15.00
CA ASN A 466 -9.08 -14.08 15.53
C ASN A 466 -9.74 -12.70 15.71
N VAL A 467 -10.97 -12.54 15.23
CA VAL A 467 -11.69 -11.25 15.19
C VAL A 467 -12.80 -11.25 16.23
N TYR A 468 -12.91 -10.21 17.05
CA TYR A 468 -13.94 -10.11 18.11
C TYR A 468 -14.98 -9.04 17.78
N LYS A 469 -16.20 -9.19 18.29
CA LYS A 469 -17.29 -8.23 18.11
C LYS A 469 -16.96 -6.91 18.83
N PRO A 470 -17.43 -5.76 18.32
CA PRO A 470 -17.17 -4.47 18.96
C PRO A 470 -17.58 -4.41 20.45
N ASN A 471 -18.71 -5.03 20.82
CA ASN A 471 -19.20 -5.06 22.19
C ASN A 471 -18.38 -5.97 23.14
N GLU A 472 -17.50 -6.82 22.61
CA GLU A 472 -16.55 -7.64 23.38
C GLU A 472 -15.28 -6.86 23.74
N LEU A 473 -14.95 -5.79 23.01
CA LEU A 473 -13.74 -4.98 23.21
C LEU A 473 -13.88 -4.00 24.39
N LYS A 474 -14.13 -4.52 25.60
CA LYS A 474 -14.36 -3.72 26.80
C LYS A 474 -13.03 -3.33 27.45
N ILE A 475 -12.78 -2.02 27.53
CA ILE A 475 -11.64 -1.48 28.29
C ILE A 475 -12.15 -0.66 29.45
N ASP A 476 -11.55 -0.86 30.62
CA ASP A 476 -11.81 -0.03 31.78
C ASP A 476 -11.22 1.38 31.56
N THR A 477 -12.01 2.24 30.94
CA THR A 477 -11.71 3.67 30.74
C THR A 477 -11.76 4.48 32.04
N SER A 478 -12.27 3.89 33.13
CA SER A 478 -12.21 4.48 34.46
C SER A 478 -10.87 4.20 35.15
N SER A 479 -10.11 3.19 34.72
CA SER A 479 -8.72 3.07 35.15
C SER A 479 -7.87 4.06 34.35
N LEU A 480 -7.27 5.06 35.01
CA LEU A 480 -6.24 5.93 34.40
C LEU A 480 -4.89 5.21 34.29
N LYS A 481 -4.93 3.94 33.87
CA LYS A 481 -3.78 3.05 33.70
C LYS A 481 -3.77 2.57 32.26
N ARG A 482 -2.56 2.33 31.73
CA ARG A 482 -2.43 1.76 30.38
C ARG A 482 -3.09 0.38 30.34
N PRO A 483 -3.93 0.10 29.33
CA PRO A 483 -4.44 -1.25 29.11
C PRO A 483 -3.29 -2.24 29.02
N ARG A 484 -3.41 -3.37 29.72
CA ARG A 484 -2.44 -4.47 29.67
C ARG A 484 -2.91 -5.50 28.65
N THR A 485 -1.97 -6.19 28.03
CA THR A 485 -2.26 -7.34 27.17
C THR A 485 -2.25 -8.60 28.03
N GLU A 486 -3.42 -9.03 28.49
CA GLU A 486 -3.55 -10.18 29.39
C GLU A 486 -4.19 -11.38 28.70
N ASN A 487 -5.01 -11.15 27.68
CA ASN A 487 -5.72 -12.19 26.92
C ASN A 487 -5.73 -11.88 25.40
N ALA A 488 -6.41 -12.73 24.62
CA ALA A 488 -6.49 -12.58 23.18
C ALA A 488 -7.31 -11.35 22.72
N ILE A 489 -8.35 -10.96 23.46
CA ILE A 489 -9.16 -9.76 23.18
C ILE A 489 -8.31 -8.49 23.37
N ASP A 490 -7.50 -8.43 24.42
CA ASP A 490 -6.59 -7.29 24.65
C ASP A 490 -5.53 -7.19 23.55
N SER A 491 -5.02 -8.35 23.09
CA SER A 491 -4.10 -8.41 21.96
C SER A 491 -4.76 -7.88 20.69
N PHE A 492 -5.99 -8.29 20.43
CA PHE A 492 -6.78 -7.83 19.29
C PHE A 492 -7.10 -6.33 19.37
N TRP A 493 -7.44 -5.81 20.55
CA TRP A 493 -7.63 -4.37 20.77
C TRP A 493 -6.41 -3.56 20.31
N ASN A 494 -5.20 -4.02 20.59
CA ASN A 494 -4.00 -3.31 20.17
C ASN A 494 -3.87 -3.23 18.64
N ILE A 495 -4.42 -4.19 17.89
CA ILE A 495 -4.42 -4.19 16.42
C ILE A 495 -5.42 -3.16 15.89
N VAL A 496 -6.66 -3.17 16.40
CA VAL A 496 -7.73 -2.32 15.87
C VAL A 496 -7.67 -0.87 16.36
N SER A 497 -6.97 -0.62 17.47
CA SER A 497 -6.83 0.71 18.06
C SER A 497 -5.55 1.44 17.68
N ASP A 498 -4.48 0.75 17.27
CA ASP A 498 -3.20 1.40 16.96
C ASP A 498 -3.24 2.11 15.60
N PHE A 499 -2.81 3.38 15.57
CA PHE A 499 -2.76 4.19 14.36
C PHE A 499 -1.89 3.60 13.24
N LYS A 500 -0.93 2.72 13.54
CA LYS A 500 -0.18 1.96 12.51
C LYS A 500 -1.11 1.20 11.55
N HIS A 501 -2.34 0.91 11.97
CA HIS A 501 -3.38 0.27 11.17
C HIS A 501 -4.40 1.26 10.60
N ASN A 502 -3.93 2.45 10.18
CA ASN A 502 -4.75 3.54 9.62
C ASN A 502 -5.68 3.18 8.44
N SER A 503 -5.56 1.99 7.85
CA SER A 503 -6.53 1.50 6.87
C SER A 503 -7.94 1.30 7.44
N PHE A 504 -8.09 1.02 8.75
CA PHE A 504 -9.41 0.99 9.40
C PHE A 504 -10.05 2.39 9.36
N LEU A 505 -9.26 3.42 9.69
CA LEU A 505 -9.69 4.80 9.65
C LEU A 505 -10.12 5.21 8.23
N ILE A 506 -9.29 4.92 7.21
CA ILE A 506 -9.62 5.26 5.82
C ILE A 506 -10.87 4.56 5.30
N LEU A 507 -11.11 3.29 5.68
CA LEU A 507 -12.35 2.61 5.26
C LEU A 507 -13.57 3.17 6.01
N ALA A 508 -13.46 3.44 7.31
CA ALA A 508 -14.54 4.04 8.07
C ALA A 508 -14.90 5.44 7.53
N GLU A 509 -13.89 6.26 7.21
CA GLU A 509 -14.05 7.62 6.66
C GLU A 509 -14.22 7.63 5.13
N LYS A 510 -14.53 6.49 4.49
CA LYS A 510 -14.53 6.35 3.02
C LYS A 510 -15.43 7.36 2.31
N ASP A 511 -16.59 7.69 2.89
CA ASP A 511 -17.52 8.65 2.30
C ASP A 511 -16.94 10.07 2.30
N PHE A 512 -16.18 10.42 3.34
CA PHE A 512 -15.41 11.66 3.37
C PHE A 512 -14.32 11.63 2.30
N ILE A 513 -13.47 10.58 2.31
CA ILE A 513 -12.32 10.47 1.39
C ILE A 513 -12.77 10.54 -0.08
N ASN A 514 -13.78 9.75 -0.46
CA ASN A 514 -14.24 9.68 -1.84
C ASN A 514 -14.93 10.98 -2.30
N SER A 515 -15.67 11.65 -1.42
CA SER A 515 -16.36 12.91 -1.78
C SER A 515 -15.46 14.14 -1.74
N HIS A 516 -14.41 14.12 -0.92
CA HIS A 516 -13.48 15.24 -0.77
C HIS A 516 -12.30 15.19 -1.75
N PHE A 517 -11.92 14.00 -2.21
CA PHE A 517 -10.80 13.77 -3.13
C PHE A 517 -11.18 12.94 -4.37
N PRO A 518 -12.24 13.27 -5.13
CA PRO A 518 -12.68 12.46 -6.27
C PRO A 518 -11.64 12.34 -7.40
N GLU A 519 -10.84 13.38 -7.62
CA GLU A 519 -9.80 13.43 -8.67
C GLU A 519 -8.49 12.75 -8.26
N TYR A 520 -8.41 12.27 -7.01
CA TYR A 520 -7.24 11.57 -6.53
C TYR A 520 -7.14 10.17 -7.13
N ASN A 521 -6.09 9.94 -7.92
CA ASN A 521 -5.83 8.63 -8.52
C ASN A 521 -4.49 8.01 -8.07
N PRO A 522 -4.50 7.03 -7.13
CA PRO A 522 -3.30 6.40 -6.58
C PRO A 522 -2.50 5.51 -7.58
N ALA A 523 -3.01 5.28 -8.80
CA ALA A 523 -2.35 4.46 -9.81
C ALA A 523 -1.09 5.11 -10.43
N HIS A 524 -0.95 6.43 -10.35
CA HIS A 524 0.09 7.19 -11.04
C HIS A 524 1.48 7.14 -10.36
N ILE A 525 1.97 5.97 -9.92
CA ILE A 525 3.03 5.72 -8.90
C ILE A 525 4.30 6.62 -8.93
N LYS A 526 4.71 7.16 -10.07
CA LYS A 526 5.86 8.09 -10.13
C LYS A 526 5.54 9.52 -9.69
N GLY A 527 4.28 9.92 -9.72
CA GLY A 527 3.76 11.08 -9.01
C GLY A 527 3.47 10.77 -7.54
N TRP A 528 4.21 9.89 -6.86
CA TRP A 528 3.96 9.47 -5.46
C TRP A 528 5.24 9.42 -4.64
N ASP A 529 5.98 10.52 -4.67
CA ASP A 529 6.66 10.93 -3.45
C ASP A 529 5.62 11.03 -2.31
N LYS A 530 6.05 10.89 -1.04
CA LYS A 530 5.20 10.96 0.16
C LYS A 530 4.33 12.23 0.22
N THR A 531 4.63 13.20 -0.63
CA THR A 531 4.05 14.53 -0.77
C THR A 531 2.73 14.60 -1.55
N ASN A 532 2.26 13.51 -2.20
CA ASN A 532 1.08 13.55 -3.09
C ASN A 532 -0.19 12.86 -2.55
N CYS A 533 -0.18 12.38 -1.31
CA CYS A 533 -1.42 12.05 -0.59
C CYS A 533 -2.12 13.35 -0.18
N PRO A 534 -3.39 13.60 -0.55
CA PRO A 534 -4.05 14.89 -0.38
C PRO A 534 -4.55 15.12 1.04
N TRP A 535 -4.60 14.05 1.84
CA TRP A 535 -4.83 14.12 3.28
C TRP A 535 -3.57 13.82 4.07
N ASP A 536 -3.53 14.34 5.28
CA ASP A 536 -2.63 13.93 6.35
C ASP A 536 -3.44 13.24 7.45
N TYR A 537 -2.77 12.48 8.30
CA TYR A 537 -3.39 11.93 9.50
C TYR A 537 -3.06 12.84 10.67
N ASP A 538 -4.04 13.65 11.09
CA ASP A 538 -3.85 14.59 12.19
C ASP A 538 -4.39 14.03 13.50
N HIS A 539 -3.78 14.44 14.61
CA HIS A 539 -4.36 14.23 15.92
C HIS A 539 -5.52 15.20 16.13
N ILE A 540 -6.68 14.69 16.54
CA ILE A 540 -7.84 15.51 16.90
C ILE A 540 -7.46 16.42 18.08
N ILE A 541 -6.99 15.82 19.18
CA ILE A 541 -6.36 16.53 20.30
C ILE A 541 -4.87 16.72 20.03
N PRO A 542 -4.33 17.96 20.15
CA PRO A 542 -2.92 18.23 19.87
C PRO A 542 -1.96 17.39 20.73
N LYS A 543 -1.02 16.69 20.07
CA LYS A 543 0.04 15.92 20.74
C LYS A 543 0.88 16.78 21.70
N SER A 544 1.06 18.06 21.38
CA SER A 544 1.83 19.02 22.17
C SER A 544 1.29 19.22 23.59
N TRP A 545 0.01 18.91 23.85
CA TRP A 545 -0.60 19.00 25.18
C TRP A 545 -0.02 18.00 26.19
N SER A 546 0.66 16.94 25.71
CA SER A 546 1.39 15.98 26.56
C SER A 546 2.90 15.99 26.33
N GLU A 547 3.38 16.33 25.13
CA GLU A 547 4.78 16.10 24.72
C GLU A 547 5.84 16.83 25.56
N TYR A 548 5.58 18.09 25.95
CA TYR A 548 6.57 18.95 26.61
C TYR A 548 6.56 18.89 28.14
N GLN A 549 5.88 17.90 28.72
CA GLN A 549 5.58 17.85 30.15
C GLN A 549 6.36 16.76 30.87
N LEU A 550 6.69 16.97 32.15
CA LEU A 550 7.54 16.08 32.95
C LEU A 550 6.99 14.64 33.00
N LYS A 551 7.88 13.65 32.88
CA LYS A 551 7.54 12.21 32.97
C LYS A 551 6.91 11.81 34.31
N SER A 552 7.05 12.62 35.36
CA SER A 552 6.50 12.38 36.70
C SER A 552 5.00 12.67 36.83
N ASN A 553 4.36 13.23 35.80
CA ASN A 553 2.92 13.50 35.81
C ASN A 553 2.09 12.20 35.84
N PRO A 554 1.08 12.08 36.73
CA PRO A 554 0.34 10.83 36.95
C PRO A 554 -0.50 10.38 35.73
N TYR A 555 -0.94 11.30 34.87
CA TYR A 555 -1.82 11.01 33.73
C TYR A 555 -1.08 10.99 32.39
N LYS A 556 0.15 11.50 32.33
CA LYS A 556 0.93 11.56 31.07
C LYS A 556 1.05 10.21 30.38
N ALA A 557 1.34 9.14 31.14
CA ALA A 557 1.53 7.82 30.54
C ALA A 557 0.26 7.31 29.84
N ILE A 558 -0.92 7.50 30.45
CA ILE A 558 -2.20 7.07 29.86
C ILE A 558 -2.59 7.97 28.70
N VAL A 559 -2.45 9.30 28.84
CA VAL A 559 -2.72 10.25 27.75
C VAL A 559 -1.85 9.96 26.53
N ASP A 560 -0.54 9.76 26.71
CA ASP A 560 0.37 9.39 25.61
C ASP A 560 -0.06 8.09 24.92
N TYR A 561 -0.59 7.12 25.66
CA TYR A 561 -1.10 5.88 25.05
C TYR A 561 -2.31 6.14 24.15
N TRP A 562 -3.24 7.00 24.57
CA TRP A 562 -4.48 7.30 23.85
C TRP A 562 -4.30 8.32 22.72
N LEU A 563 -3.33 9.23 22.82
CA LEU A 563 -2.97 10.15 21.74
C LEU A 563 -2.64 9.39 20.44
N TRP A 564 -2.02 8.20 20.55
CA TRP A 564 -1.62 7.37 19.42
C TRP A 564 -2.66 6.31 19.00
N ARG A 565 -3.90 6.41 19.50
CA ARG A 565 -5.00 5.53 19.10
C ARG A 565 -5.78 6.12 17.94
N ILE A 566 -6.26 5.27 17.04
CA ILE A 566 -7.07 5.65 15.86
C ILE A 566 -8.22 6.58 16.22
N GLY A 567 -8.85 6.41 17.38
CA GLY A 567 -9.91 7.29 17.86
C GLY A 567 -9.51 8.76 18.01
N ASN A 568 -8.21 9.07 18.13
CA ASN A 568 -7.70 10.44 18.18
C ASN A 568 -7.12 10.89 16.82
N PHE A 569 -7.29 10.14 15.74
CA PHE A 569 -6.85 10.56 14.39
C PHE A 569 -8.01 10.75 13.43
N ALA A 570 -7.86 11.68 12.50
CA ALA A 570 -8.72 11.81 11.32
C ALA A 570 -7.87 12.00 10.06
N ALA A 571 -8.33 11.45 8.93
CA ALA A 571 -7.72 11.71 7.64
C ALA A 571 -8.32 13.00 7.06
N ILE A 572 -7.65 14.14 7.31
CA ILE A 572 -8.11 15.47 6.92
C ILE A 572 -7.22 16.08 5.84
N PRO A 573 -7.71 17.04 5.03
CA PRO A 573 -6.91 17.67 3.98
C PRO A 573 -5.60 18.26 4.54
N PHE A 574 -4.52 18.15 3.78
CA PHE A 574 -3.20 18.61 4.21
C PHE A 574 -3.22 20.10 4.60
N GLU A 575 -3.90 20.93 3.80
CA GLU A 575 -4.03 22.37 4.01
C GLU A 575 -4.74 22.70 5.32
N GLU A 576 -5.78 21.93 5.66
CA GLU A 576 -6.54 22.05 6.92
C GLU A 576 -5.65 21.72 8.11
N ASN A 577 -4.95 20.58 8.07
CA ASN A 577 -4.00 20.19 9.10
C ASN A 577 -2.91 21.26 9.34
N ARG A 578 -2.32 21.77 8.25
CA ARG A 578 -1.27 22.81 8.35
C ARG A 578 -1.80 24.14 8.87
N SER A 579 -3.05 24.48 8.59
CA SER A 579 -3.68 25.71 9.11
C SER A 579 -3.97 25.63 10.61
N LYS A 580 -4.42 24.46 11.09
CA LYS A 580 -4.72 24.18 12.50
C LYS A 580 -3.46 24.25 13.38
N ASN A 581 -2.33 23.73 12.90
CA ASN A 581 -1.08 23.64 13.68
C ASN A 581 -1.35 22.94 15.03
N ASN A 582 -0.76 23.41 16.14
CA ASN A 582 -0.99 22.87 17.49
C ASN A 582 -2.21 23.49 18.21
N ARG A 583 -3.13 24.14 17.48
CA ARG A 583 -4.32 24.78 18.05
C ARG A 583 -5.48 23.79 18.20
N ASP A 584 -6.33 24.06 19.17
CA ASP A 584 -7.65 23.46 19.37
C ASP A 584 -8.72 24.07 18.45
N ASP A 585 -8.40 24.15 17.16
CA ASP A 585 -9.37 24.56 16.14
C ASP A 585 -10.14 23.32 15.64
N TYR A 586 -11.43 23.27 15.99
CA TYR A 586 -12.36 22.22 15.57
C TYR A 586 -13.31 22.67 14.46
N GLY A 587 -13.13 23.88 13.90
CA GLY A 587 -14.04 24.46 12.90
C GLY A 587 -14.21 23.56 11.69
N PHE A 588 -13.14 22.93 11.21
CA PHE A 588 -13.19 21.96 10.11
C PHE A 588 -14.07 20.74 10.42
N TYR A 589 -13.94 20.18 11.63
CA TYR A 589 -14.71 19.01 12.05
C TYR A 589 -16.20 19.34 12.25
N LEU A 590 -16.50 20.55 12.70
CA LEU A 590 -17.86 21.02 12.97
C LEU A 590 -18.57 21.56 11.72
N LYS A 591 -17.88 21.68 10.59
CA LYS A 591 -18.44 22.18 9.33
C LYS A 591 -19.28 21.12 8.64
N GLU A 592 -20.50 21.51 8.23
CA GLU A 592 -21.41 20.68 7.43
C GLU A 592 -21.59 19.28 8.06
N ASN A 593 -21.37 18.21 7.28
CA ASN A 593 -21.50 16.82 7.71
C ASN A 593 -20.15 16.17 8.05
N ASN A 594 -19.08 16.96 8.22
CA ASN A 594 -17.75 16.41 8.53
C ASN A 594 -17.75 15.64 9.85
N ALA A 595 -18.50 16.11 10.85
CA ALA A 595 -18.54 15.45 12.15
C ALA A 595 -19.04 14.00 12.04
N GLU A 596 -20.08 13.77 11.24
CA GLU A 596 -20.63 12.44 10.99
C GLU A 596 -19.64 11.59 10.16
N LYS A 597 -19.18 12.11 9.01
CA LYS A 597 -18.31 11.36 8.10
C LYS A 597 -16.93 11.03 8.67
N LEU A 598 -16.45 11.80 9.64
CA LEU A 598 -15.19 11.59 10.35
C LEU A 598 -15.39 10.95 11.74
N PHE A 599 -16.60 10.52 12.08
CA PHE A 599 -16.94 9.93 13.39
C PHE A 599 -16.56 10.82 14.59
N PHE A 600 -16.45 12.13 14.36
CA PHE A 600 -15.97 13.11 15.33
C PHE A 600 -17.00 13.33 16.43
N ASP A 601 -16.54 13.24 17.68
CA ASP A 601 -17.38 13.45 18.85
C ASP A 601 -17.30 14.91 19.31
N LYS A 602 -18.40 15.65 19.27
CA LYS A 602 -18.41 17.09 19.61
C LYS A 602 -18.04 17.33 21.07
N GLU A 603 -18.25 16.36 21.95
CA GLU A 603 -17.85 16.46 23.37
C GLU A 603 -16.33 16.60 23.52
N ILE A 604 -15.53 16.17 22.55
CA ILE A 604 -14.06 16.30 22.62
C ILE A 604 -13.60 17.77 22.71
N THR A 605 -14.43 18.70 22.27
CA THR A 605 -14.16 20.15 22.30
C THR A 605 -14.15 20.72 23.72
N THR A 606 -14.65 19.98 24.72
CA THR A 606 -14.58 20.38 26.14
C THR A 606 -13.25 20.03 26.80
N VAL A 607 -12.41 19.20 26.16
CA VAL A 607 -11.08 18.83 26.66
C VAL A 607 -10.10 19.95 26.32
N THR A 608 -9.29 20.36 27.29
CA THR A 608 -8.36 21.50 27.14
C THR A 608 -6.90 21.06 27.26
N SER A 609 -5.98 22.02 27.11
CA SER A 609 -4.54 21.80 27.33
C SER A 609 -4.17 21.39 28.76
N LYS A 610 -5.14 21.38 29.70
CA LYS A 610 -4.99 20.84 31.06
C LYS A 610 -5.19 19.32 31.13
N LEU A 611 -5.28 18.63 30.00
CA LEU A 611 -5.50 17.18 29.88
C LEU A 611 -4.65 16.30 30.81
N ILE A 612 -3.39 16.65 31.07
CA ILE A 612 -2.52 15.89 31.99
C ILE A 612 -2.51 16.46 33.42
N ALA A 613 -3.11 17.62 33.66
CA ALA A 613 -3.15 18.28 34.96
C ALA A 613 -4.50 18.10 35.68
N ASN A 614 -5.53 17.63 34.96
CA ASN A 614 -6.88 17.44 35.46
C ASN A 614 -7.34 15.99 35.21
N GLU A 615 -7.76 15.31 36.28
CA GLU A 615 -8.20 13.92 36.23
C GLU A 615 -9.45 13.72 35.36
N ASP A 616 -10.44 14.60 35.50
CA ASP A 616 -11.70 14.53 34.76
C ASP A 616 -11.48 14.77 33.26
N GLU A 617 -10.58 15.69 32.90
CA GLU A 617 -10.19 15.89 31.49
C GLU A 617 -9.48 14.67 30.91
N ALA A 618 -8.55 14.07 31.67
CA ALA A 618 -7.88 12.82 31.27
C ALA A 618 -8.90 11.70 31.04
N ARG A 619 -9.82 11.50 31.99
CA ARG A 619 -10.90 10.49 31.91
C ARG A 619 -11.80 10.73 30.70
N THR A 620 -12.20 11.98 30.49
CA THR A 620 -13.07 12.38 29.37
C THR A 620 -12.38 12.10 28.03
N PHE A 621 -11.12 12.51 27.86
CA PHE A 621 -10.35 12.23 26.64
C PHE A 621 -10.21 10.73 26.37
N VAL A 622 -9.86 9.95 27.39
CA VAL A 622 -9.74 8.47 27.29
C VAL A 622 -11.06 7.86 26.84
N LYS A 623 -12.17 8.22 27.50
CA LYS A 623 -13.50 7.71 27.20
C LYS A 623 -13.94 8.06 25.78
N LEU A 624 -13.79 9.33 25.37
CA LEU A 624 -14.20 9.78 24.03
C LEU A 624 -13.34 9.13 22.94
N THR A 625 -12.03 9.01 23.15
CA THR A 625 -11.12 8.35 22.21
C THR A 625 -11.43 6.86 22.08
N TYR A 626 -11.71 6.18 23.20
CA TYR A 626 -12.17 4.80 23.21
C TYR A 626 -13.48 4.63 22.42
N ASN A 627 -14.50 5.44 22.74
CA ASN A 627 -15.80 5.38 22.07
C ASN A 627 -15.66 5.59 20.56
N ARG A 628 -14.90 6.60 20.12
CA ARG A 628 -14.66 6.83 18.69
C ARG A 628 -13.90 5.66 18.04
N THR A 629 -12.90 5.08 18.72
CA THR A 629 -12.20 3.88 18.24
C THR A 629 -13.16 2.72 18.03
N ILE A 630 -14.08 2.48 18.98
CA ILE A 630 -15.11 1.44 18.87
C ILE A 630 -16.04 1.71 17.70
N ARG A 631 -16.53 2.94 17.50
CA ARG A 631 -17.40 3.28 16.35
C ARG A 631 -16.70 3.07 15.00
N ILE A 632 -15.43 3.45 14.89
CA ILE A 632 -14.61 3.21 13.68
C ILE A 632 -14.48 1.71 13.43
N TYR A 633 -14.12 0.95 14.47
CA TYR A 633 -13.99 -0.50 14.36
C TYR A 633 -15.33 -1.19 14.04
N GLU A 634 -16.42 -0.76 14.65
CA GLU A 634 -17.77 -1.27 14.39
C GLU A 634 -18.18 -1.05 12.94
N SER A 635 -17.92 0.13 12.37
CA SER A 635 -18.12 0.38 10.95
C SER A 635 -17.34 -0.61 10.08
N CYS A 636 -16.08 -0.89 10.43
CA CYS A 636 -15.23 -1.83 9.70
C CYS A 636 -15.68 -3.29 9.89
N TYR A 637 -16.11 -3.66 11.09
CA TYR A 637 -16.63 -4.98 11.44
C TYR A 637 -17.92 -5.28 10.67
N ASN A 638 -18.84 -4.32 10.64
CA ASN A 638 -20.09 -4.43 9.89
C ASN A 638 -19.82 -4.58 8.39
N TYR A 639 -18.84 -3.83 7.87
CA TYR A 639 -18.40 -3.96 6.47
C TYR A 639 -17.93 -5.38 6.15
N ILE A 640 -17.06 -5.98 6.95
CA ILE A 640 -16.53 -7.33 6.68
C ILE A 640 -17.45 -8.49 7.11
N SER A 641 -18.59 -8.18 7.76
CA SER A 641 -19.42 -9.14 8.49
C SER A 641 -19.84 -10.36 7.67
N THR A 642 -20.12 -10.17 6.36
CA THR A 642 -20.51 -11.24 5.44
C THR A 642 -19.51 -12.37 5.36
N TRP A 643 -18.21 -12.12 5.57
CA TRP A 643 -17.12 -13.08 5.42
C TRP A 643 -16.42 -13.43 6.72
N LEU A 644 -16.97 -13.00 7.86
CA LEU A 644 -16.44 -13.44 9.15
C LEU A 644 -16.55 -14.97 9.26
N PRO A 645 -15.50 -15.65 9.77
CA PRO A 645 -15.53 -17.09 9.94
C PRO A 645 -16.66 -17.51 10.88
N ILE A 646 -17.26 -18.65 10.57
CA ILE A 646 -18.07 -19.43 11.53
C ILE A 646 -17.16 -20.44 12.22
N LEU A 647 -17.53 -20.94 13.40
CA LEU A 647 -16.74 -21.99 14.05
C LEU A 647 -16.48 -23.16 13.08
N SER A 648 -15.23 -23.60 12.99
CA SER A 648 -14.89 -24.78 12.19
C SER A 648 -15.53 -26.02 12.80
N SER A 649 -15.73 -27.07 12.00
CA SER A 649 -16.25 -28.36 12.50
C SER A 649 -15.41 -28.90 13.66
N GLU A 650 -14.08 -28.69 13.65
CA GLU A 650 -13.17 -29.06 14.74
C GLU A 650 -13.39 -28.19 15.99
N ALA A 651 -13.62 -26.88 15.84
CA ALA A 651 -13.97 -26.02 16.97
C ALA A 651 -15.34 -26.35 17.58
N GLU A 652 -16.35 -26.63 16.74
CA GLU A 652 -17.67 -27.07 17.19
C GLU A 652 -17.62 -28.43 17.89
N GLN A 653 -16.84 -29.38 17.37
CA GLN A 653 -16.63 -30.68 18.00
C GLN A 653 -16.00 -30.51 19.39
N ARG A 654 -14.95 -29.70 19.51
CA ARG A 654 -14.27 -29.43 20.78
C ARG A 654 -15.19 -28.75 21.79
N LYS A 655 -15.95 -27.75 21.35
CA LYS A 655 -16.98 -27.05 22.15
C LYS A 655 -18.01 -28.03 22.68
N SER A 656 -18.59 -28.84 21.80
CA SER A 656 -19.62 -29.83 22.16
C SER A 656 -19.07 -30.90 23.10
N PHE A 657 -17.85 -31.39 22.87
CA PHE A 657 -17.20 -32.38 23.73
C PHE A 657 -17.02 -31.84 25.15
N PHE A 658 -16.42 -30.66 25.31
CA PHE A 658 -16.22 -30.07 26.63
C PHE A 658 -17.52 -29.71 27.34
N GLN A 659 -18.52 -29.18 26.61
CA GLN A 659 -19.85 -28.92 27.18
C GLN A 659 -20.53 -30.19 27.67
N SER A 660 -20.37 -31.30 26.94
CA SER A 660 -20.94 -32.60 27.36
C SER A 660 -20.30 -33.14 28.65
N ILE A 661 -19.01 -32.88 28.88
CA ILE A 661 -18.32 -33.26 30.13
C ILE A 661 -18.75 -32.32 31.27
N GLN A 662 -18.81 -31.01 31.02
CA GLN A 662 -19.25 -30.03 32.03
C GLN A 662 -20.67 -30.32 32.54
N ALA A 663 -21.57 -30.81 31.68
CA ALA A 663 -22.92 -31.22 32.07
C ALA A 663 -22.94 -32.35 33.12
N GLU A 664 -21.94 -33.24 33.10
CA GLU A 664 -21.80 -34.36 34.05
C GLU A 664 -20.90 -34.01 35.26
N LEU A 665 -20.19 -32.88 35.19
CA LEU A 665 -19.26 -32.36 36.20
C LEU A 665 -19.53 -30.86 36.43
N PRO A 666 -20.64 -30.50 37.12
CA PRO A 666 -20.99 -29.11 37.34
C PRO A 666 -19.91 -28.38 38.16
N GLY A 667 -19.62 -27.13 37.79
CA GLY A 667 -18.61 -26.29 38.42
C GLY A 667 -17.29 -26.19 37.65
N PHE A 668 -17.01 -27.10 36.71
CA PHE A 668 -15.87 -26.95 35.80
C PHE A 668 -16.07 -25.74 34.87
N GLN A 669 -14.98 -25.06 34.53
CA GLN A 669 -14.96 -23.88 33.66
C GLN A 669 -14.09 -24.11 32.42
N PHE A 670 -14.37 -23.37 31.35
CA PHE A 670 -13.64 -23.47 30.09
C PHE A 670 -12.51 -22.44 30.01
N PHE A 671 -11.37 -22.89 29.50
CA PHE A 671 -10.17 -22.09 29.40
C PHE A 671 -9.48 -22.27 28.04
N TYR A 672 -8.63 -21.32 27.70
CA TYR A 672 -7.67 -21.42 26.60
C TYR A 672 -6.32 -20.86 27.02
N VAL A 673 -5.27 -21.22 26.28
CA VAL A 673 -3.91 -20.71 26.54
C VAL A 673 -3.59 -19.54 25.63
N PHE A 674 -3.16 -18.42 26.20
CA PHE A 674 -2.65 -17.24 25.51
C PHE A 674 -1.22 -16.92 25.97
N GLY A 675 -0.23 -17.13 25.10
CA GLY A 675 1.18 -17.06 25.47
C GLY A 675 1.49 -18.07 26.58
N ASN A 676 1.92 -17.57 27.75
CA ASN A 676 2.19 -18.39 28.94
C ASN A 676 1.11 -18.26 30.03
N LYS A 677 -0.06 -17.72 29.69
CA LYS A 677 -1.20 -17.52 30.60
C LYS A 677 -2.40 -18.33 30.15
N GLU A 678 -3.20 -18.75 31.12
CA GLU A 678 -4.49 -19.36 30.85
C GLU A 678 -5.60 -18.32 31.06
N CYS A 679 -6.55 -18.31 30.14
CA CYS A 679 -7.62 -17.34 30.07
C CYS A 679 -8.96 -18.07 30.05
N ILE A 680 -9.95 -17.49 30.72
CA ILE A 680 -11.33 -18.01 30.67
C ILE A 680 -11.88 -17.72 29.26
N ILE A 681 -12.59 -18.70 28.69
CA ILE A 681 -13.33 -18.51 27.45
C ILE A 681 -14.51 -17.58 27.74
N THR A 682 -14.54 -16.43 27.08
CA THR A 682 -15.59 -15.41 27.24
C THR A 682 -16.28 -15.03 25.93
N SER A 683 -15.64 -15.34 24.80
CA SER A 683 -16.17 -15.14 23.46
C SER A 683 -16.43 -16.50 22.77
N GLU A 684 -17.36 -16.50 21.82
CA GLU A 684 -17.54 -17.64 20.93
C GLU A 684 -16.27 -17.90 20.09
N ASN A 685 -15.54 -16.85 19.74
CA ASN A 685 -14.34 -16.98 18.92
C ASN A 685 -13.13 -17.52 19.70
N ASP A 686 -13.15 -17.52 21.04
CA ASP A 686 -12.10 -18.16 21.85
C ASP A 686 -12.05 -19.69 21.65
N TRP A 687 -13.11 -20.32 21.12
CA TRP A 687 -13.10 -21.74 20.77
C TRP A 687 -12.19 -22.07 19.57
N ASN A 688 -11.70 -21.04 18.85
CA ASN A 688 -10.71 -21.20 17.78
C ASN A 688 -9.25 -21.21 18.28
N GLN A 689 -9.03 -21.41 19.58
CA GLN A 689 -7.68 -21.54 20.14
C GLN A 689 -7.15 -22.99 20.01
N LYS A 690 -5.83 -23.15 19.92
CA LYS A 690 -5.18 -24.47 19.76
C LYS A 690 -5.26 -25.34 21.02
N CYS A 691 -5.13 -24.71 22.18
CA CYS A 691 -5.17 -25.38 23.48
C CYS A 691 -6.42 -24.91 24.20
N LEU A 692 -7.36 -25.83 24.42
CA LEU A 692 -8.61 -25.60 25.12
C LEU A 692 -8.68 -26.53 26.32
N SER A 693 -9.14 -26.04 27.46
CA SER A 693 -9.19 -26.81 28.70
C SER A 693 -10.55 -26.71 29.38
N LEU A 694 -10.94 -27.78 30.07
CA LEU A 694 -12.02 -27.80 31.05
C LEU A 694 -11.38 -28.10 32.40
N ALA A 695 -11.58 -27.24 33.40
CA ALA A 695 -10.93 -27.41 34.69
C ALA A 695 -11.75 -26.93 35.89
N PHE A 696 -11.45 -27.48 37.06
CA PHE A 696 -12.07 -27.17 38.33
C PHE A 696 -11.01 -26.86 39.40
N PRO A 697 -11.10 -25.72 40.10
CA PRO A 697 -10.20 -25.40 41.19
C PRO A 697 -10.46 -26.29 42.40
N VAL A 698 -9.41 -26.99 42.84
CA VAL A 698 -9.43 -27.80 44.06
C VAL A 698 -8.67 -27.13 45.21
N SER A 699 -7.86 -26.10 44.91
CA SER A 699 -7.25 -25.18 45.87
C SER A 699 -6.91 -23.84 45.21
N ASN A 700 -6.33 -22.91 45.98
CA ASN A 700 -5.83 -21.62 45.47
C ASN A 700 -4.71 -21.78 44.42
N ASP A 701 -3.97 -22.89 44.45
CA ASP A 701 -2.80 -23.11 43.60
C ASP A 701 -2.99 -24.24 42.58
N VAL A 702 -4.02 -25.07 42.73
CA VAL A 702 -4.21 -26.30 41.96
C VAL A 702 -5.61 -26.40 41.36
N MET A 703 -5.66 -26.81 40.09
CA MET A 703 -6.86 -27.22 39.39
C MET A 703 -6.73 -28.67 38.92
N VAL A 704 -7.84 -29.40 38.91
CA VAL A 704 -7.99 -30.62 38.13
C VAL A 704 -8.49 -30.23 36.75
N GLY A 705 -7.86 -30.71 35.68
CA GLY A 705 -8.27 -30.33 34.34
C GLY A 705 -8.04 -31.39 33.27
N LEU A 706 -8.79 -31.21 32.19
CA LEU A 706 -8.65 -31.91 30.91
C LEU A 706 -8.37 -30.84 29.85
N THR A 707 -7.27 -30.96 29.14
CA THR A 707 -6.89 -30.09 28.03
C THR A 707 -6.89 -30.87 26.73
N TRP A 708 -7.54 -30.31 25.71
CA TRP A 708 -7.45 -30.76 24.34
C TRP A 708 -6.41 -29.88 23.65
N ASN A 709 -5.27 -30.48 23.33
CA ASN A 709 -4.14 -29.80 22.72
C ASN A 709 -4.01 -30.19 21.24
N ILE A 710 -3.90 -29.19 20.36
CA ILE A 710 -3.54 -29.38 18.95
C ILE A 710 -2.06 -29.00 18.80
N GLY A 711 -1.19 -30.02 18.85
CA GLY A 711 0.26 -29.86 18.81
C GLY A 711 0.83 -29.61 17.41
N GLN A 712 2.16 -29.64 17.30
CA GLN A 712 2.84 -29.56 15.99
C GLN A 712 2.40 -30.72 15.09
N TYR A 713 2.27 -30.45 13.79
CA TYR A 713 1.78 -31.40 12.78
C TYR A 713 0.33 -31.88 12.98
N ASN A 714 -0.52 -31.10 13.67
CA ASN A 714 -1.94 -31.40 13.92
C ASN A 714 -2.18 -32.71 14.68
N LYS A 715 -1.19 -33.18 15.45
CA LYS A 715 -1.43 -34.26 16.40
C LYS A 715 -2.26 -33.74 17.57
N THR A 716 -3.38 -34.40 17.82
CA THR A 716 -4.32 -34.07 18.90
C THR A 716 -4.13 -35.00 20.08
N SER A 717 -3.97 -34.44 21.27
CA SER A 717 -3.86 -35.21 22.51
C SER A 717 -4.78 -34.64 23.59
N TYR A 718 -5.18 -35.52 24.51
CA TYR A 718 -5.80 -35.14 25.77
C TYR A 718 -4.75 -35.18 26.89
N GLU A 719 -4.65 -34.07 27.61
CA GLU A 719 -3.82 -33.95 28.81
C GLU A 719 -4.77 -33.88 30.02
N ILE A 720 -4.66 -34.83 30.96
CA ILE A 720 -5.55 -34.92 32.13
C ILE A 720 -4.71 -34.95 33.39
N GLY A 721 -5.08 -34.18 34.41
CA GLY A 721 -4.40 -34.22 35.71
C GLY A 721 -4.48 -32.95 36.55
N TYR A 722 -3.45 -32.75 37.37
CA TYR A 722 -3.29 -31.61 38.25
C TYR A 722 -2.41 -30.54 37.61
N ARG A 723 -2.90 -29.31 37.58
CA ARG A 723 -2.22 -28.17 36.97
C ARG A 723 -2.32 -26.93 37.84
N LYS A 724 -1.46 -25.94 37.58
CA LYS A 724 -1.53 -24.66 38.30
C LYS A 724 -2.90 -24.00 38.13
N ASN A 725 -3.37 -23.33 39.17
CA ASN A 725 -4.54 -22.46 39.05
C ASN A 725 -4.27 -21.32 38.06
N TYR A 726 -5.29 -20.90 37.29
CA TYR A 726 -5.15 -19.89 36.24
C TYR A 726 -4.75 -18.51 36.82
N THR A 727 -4.94 -18.31 38.13
CA THR A 727 -4.46 -17.15 38.87
C THR A 727 -2.95 -17.15 39.12
N GLN A 728 -2.27 -18.30 38.94
CA GLN A 728 -0.84 -18.48 39.21
C GLN A 728 -0.01 -18.36 37.93
N THR A 729 1.11 -17.66 38.00
CA THR A 729 2.05 -17.52 36.88
C THR A 729 3.01 -18.70 36.76
N HIS A 730 3.38 -19.31 37.90
CA HIS A 730 4.32 -20.42 37.99
C HIS A 730 3.72 -21.57 38.81
N LEU A 731 4.23 -22.77 38.61
CA LEU A 731 3.95 -23.91 39.48
C LEU A 731 4.62 -23.70 40.84
N ASN A 732 3.95 -24.06 41.93
CA ASN A 732 4.51 -24.07 43.27
C ASN A 732 5.46 -25.28 43.44
N ASP A 733 6.74 -25.02 43.72
CA ASP A 733 7.77 -26.08 43.78
C ASP A 733 7.51 -27.11 44.90
N LEU A 734 6.96 -26.68 46.04
CA LEU A 734 6.58 -27.60 47.13
C LEU A 734 5.49 -28.56 46.69
N LEU A 735 4.52 -28.08 45.91
CA LEU A 735 3.45 -28.91 45.38
C LEU A 735 3.96 -29.86 44.29
N LYS A 736 4.95 -29.47 43.46
CA LYS A 736 5.55 -30.37 42.46
C LYS A 736 6.11 -31.63 43.11
N GLU A 737 6.88 -31.49 44.19
CA GLU A 737 7.45 -32.64 44.91
C GLU A 737 6.36 -33.55 45.50
N LYS A 738 5.28 -32.95 45.97
CA LYS A 738 4.14 -33.67 46.54
C LYS A 738 3.41 -34.50 45.48
N PHE A 739 3.13 -33.91 44.31
CA PHE A 739 2.41 -34.58 43.22
C PHE A 739 3.24 -35.64 42.48
N MET A 740 4.58 -35.61 42.53
CA MET A 740 5.44 -36.69 41.99
C MET A 740 5.19 -38.06 42.66
N LYS A 741 4.61 -38.08 43.87
CA LYS A 741 4.33 -39.31 44.63
C LYS A 741 2.92 -39.86 44.37
N VAL A 742 2.10 -39.17 43.58
CA VAL A 742 0.71 -39.54 43.29
C VAL A 742 0.66 -40.47 42.08
N ASN A 743 0.15 -41.69 42.27
CA ASN A 743 0.08 -42.72 41.21
C ASN A 743 -1.38 -43.02 40.80
N ILE A 744 -2.09 -41.99 40.34
CA ILE A 744 -3.49 -42.09 39.87
C ILE A 744 -3.55 -42.19 38.33
N LEU A 745 -2.57 -41.60 37.65
CA LEU A 745 -2.52 -41.52 36.19
C LEU A 745 -1.45 -42.46 35.64
N LYS A 746 -1.82 -43.28 34.65
CA LYS A 746 -0.90 -44.18 33.95
C LYS A 746 0.18 -43.37 33.25
N ASP A 747 1.45 -43.65 33.55
CA ASP A 747 2.64 -42.94 33.05
C ASP A 747 2.61 -41.41 33.31
N GLY A 748 1.91 -41.00 34.38
CA GLY A 748 1.78 -39.60 34.76
C GLY A 748 3.13 -38.97 35.11
N SER A 749 3.43 -37.83 34.49
CA SER A 749 4.66 -37.08 34.75
C SER A 749 4.38 -35.59 34.88
N PRO A 750 5.21 -34.84 35.63
CA PRO A 750 5.15 -33.39 35.62
C PRO A 750 5.50 -32.89 34.21
N MET A 751 4.68 -31.99 33.66
CA MET A 751 4.89 -31.41 32.33
C MET A 751 5.06 -29.89 32.42
N ALA A 752 6.29 -29.44 32.18
CA ALA A 752 6.69 -28.05 32.01
C ALA A 752 6.03 -27.09 33.04
N ASP A 753 5.86 -25.81 32.69
CA ASP A 753 5.36 -24.73 33.56
C ASP A 753 3.85 -24.79 33.89
N TRP A 754 3.18 -25.91 33.60
CA TRP A 754 1.71 -26.00 33.59
C TRP A 754 1.14 -27.11 34.47
N TRP A 755 1.71 -28.32 34.44
CA TRP A 755 1.14 -29.49 35.12
C TRP A 755 2.01 -29.96 36.29
N TYR A 756 1.40 -30.09 37.46
CA TYR A 756 2.02 -30.78 38.61
C TYR A 756 2.07 -32.30 38.36
N LEU A 757 1.05 -32.84 37.70
CA LEU A 757 0.97 -34.22 37.26
C LEU A 757 0.03 -34.29 36.04
N CYS A 758 0.50 -34.88 34.94
CA CYS A 758 -0.27 -35.00 33.70
C CYS A 758 -0.14 -36.40 33.10
N GLY A 759 -1.27 -37.00 32.74
CA GLY A 759 -1.34 -38.13 31.82
C GLY A 759 -1.65 -37.60 30.41
N ILE A 760 -0.83 -38.00 29.43
CA ILE A 760 -1.05 -37.67 28.01
C ILE A 760 -1.66 -38.88 27.33
N TYR A 761 -2.82 -38.68 26.71
CA TYR A 761 -3.54 -39.69 25.97
C TYR A 761 -3.68 -39.23 24.52
N ASP A 762 -3.51 -40.15 23.58
CA ASP A 762 -3.94 -39.90 22.21
C ASP A 762 -5.47 -39.74 22.19
N LYS A 763 -6.00 -38.77 21.43
CA LYS A 763 -7.44 -38.47 21.37
C LYS A 763 -8.28 -39.73 21.10
N ASP A 764 -7.79 -40.65 20.27
CA ASP A 764 -8.51 -41.86 19.87
C ASP A 764 -8.34 -43.01 20.87
N SER A 765 -7.41 -42.88 21.83
CA SER A 765 -7.08 -43.92 22.82
C SER A 765 -7.88 -43.84 24.12
N ILE A 766 -8.65 -42.77 24.34
CA ILE A 766 -9.41 -42.56 25.57
C ILE A 766 -10.83 -42.08 25.27
N THR A 767 -11.82 -42.68 25.94
CA THR A 767 -13.22 -42.32 25.75
C THR A 767 -13.62 -41.14 26.61
N LYS A 768 -14.67 -40.40 26.21
CA LYS A 768 -15.29 -39.34 27.02
C LYS A 768 -15.61 -39.82 28.45
N GLN A 769 -16.19 -41.01 28.56
CA GLN A 769 -16.56 -41.59 29.86
C GLN A 769 -15.33 -41.79 30.75
N LYS A 770 -14.24 -42.28 30.16
CA LYS A 770 -13.00 -42.47 30.90
C LYS A 770 -12.39 -41.14 31.37
N CYS A 771 -12.47 -40.08 30.54
CA CYS A 771 -12.08 -38.74 30.97
C CYS A 771 -12.89 -38.27 32.18
N ILE A 772 -14.22 -38.47 32.17
CA ILE A 772 -15.09 -38.08 33.29
C ILE A 772 -14.72 -38.85 34.57
N GLU A 773 -14.52 -40.17 34.47
CA GLU A 773 -14.08 -41.00 35.60
C GLU A 773 -12.78 -40.50 36.21
N LEU A 774 -11.76 -40.26 35.38
CA LEU A 774 -10.46 -39.75 35.84
C LEU A 774 -10.58 -38.38 36.50
N LEU A 775 -11.36 -37.46 35.93
CA LEU A 775 -11.59 -36.14 36.52
C LEU A 775 -12.29 -36.24 37.88
N ARG A 776 -13.28 -37.15 38.04
CA ARG A 776 -13.94 -37.40 39.34
C ARG A 776 -12.96 -37.96 40.36
N GLU A 777 -12.20 -38.98 39.98
CA GLU A 777 -11.21 -39.63 40.85
C GLU A 777 -10.16 -38.61 41.33
N LEU A 778 -9.66 -37.76 40.44
CA LEU A 778 -8.72 -36.68 40.80
C LEU A 778 -9.38 -35.65 41.74
N CYS A 779 -10.62 -35.22 41.47
CA CYS A 779 -11.32 -34.30 42.36
C CYS A 779 -11.61 -34.91 43.74
N GLU A 780 -11.96 -36.18 43.82
CA GLU A 780 -12.18 -36.89 45.09
C GLU A 780 -10.88 -37.03 45.87
N TYR A 781 -9.81 -37.50 45.23
CA TYR A 781 -8.49 -37.61 45.84
C TYR A 781 -7.97 -36.26 46.36
N SER A 782 -8.27 -35.16 45.66
CA SER A 782 -7.89 -33.81 46.09
C SER A 782 -8.47 -33.42 47.45
N LYS A 783 -9.68 -33.88 47.78
CA LYS A 783 -10.31 -33.58 49.06
C LYS A 783 -9.46 -34.14 50.20
N ASP A 784 -9.00 -35.38 50.08
CA ASP A 784 -8.21 -36.01 51.15
C ASP A 784 -6.72 -35.58 51.11
N PHE A 785 -6.19 -35.28 49.92
CA PHE A 785 -4.77 -35.01 49.71
C PHE A 785 -4.36 -33.55 49.97
N LEU A 786 -5.25 -32.58 49.70
CA LEU A 786 -4.96 -31.15 49.86
C LEU A 786 -5.50 -30.55 51.17
N LEU A 787 -6.50 -31.17 51.82
CA LEU A 787 -7.02 -30.70 53.12
C LEU A 787 -6.15 -31.10 54.32
N ASN A 788 -5.29 -32.11 54.18
CA ASN A 788 -4.43 -32.58 55.28
C ASN A 788 -3.22 -31.66 55.59
N ASP A 789 -3.09 -30.49 54.94
CA ASP A 789 -1.98 -29.53 55.14
C ASP A 789 -2.47 -28.11 55.52
N THR A 790 -3.66 -27.96 56.12
CA THR A 790 -3.99 -26.78 56.94
C THR A 790 -3.76 -27.04 58.43
N VAL A 791 -2.58 -27.54 58.78
CA VAL A 791 -2.03 -27.54 60.14
C VAL A 791 -0.63 -26.93 60.13
#